data_AF-A8U1Z9-F1
#
_entry.id   AF-A8U1Z9-F1
#
_cell.length_a   1.000
_cell.length_b   1.000
_cell.length_c   1.000
_cell.angle_alpha   90.00
_cell.angle_beta   90.00
_cell.angle_gamma   90.00
#
_symmetry.space_group_name_H-M   'P 1'
#
loop_
_entity.id
_entity.type
_entity.pdbx_description
1 polymer ?
#
loop_
_entity_poly.entity_id
_entity_poly.type
_entity_poly.pdbx_seq_one_letter_code
_entity_poly.pdbx_strand_id
1 'polypeptide(L)'
;MLTSAKRGALASTLAALLALTGVPLDGRAAGAATPTVAAPAGAPPAGAPPAGAPPAGAPADQRPVLKALARLTEWMQASGVGAIETAGPPVVVDRAGAEVVRLPGLVWRSADATLSFGDVEVTRADAGNGRWRLTGALPAQLTVQAPGALAMVMTTGASAVDIVVDPGTGIVWSTSIEASDVAAVMEPVGRATIAGVAIRSDVLDGAGGKALLTSGYRLDGLVISAAPDAPGGSPTELARFGSIGTDARMDGVDWPRLVEMQAFLIANPAGLADGGEPARHLQSMLTTPDLIMDGAAFRFGVEDARIGEAAGGPMSVARLEFHAGVSGLAGGSAAGSIGYGHDGLKILLPLPVDGAAVPESFGLELAVERIPGRDLLDLLGAGGGTAAGDWAAVDEAALLALLQRAGTTARVSGARIRMAGMGADLDAEIQASATAPDGIAGRLVLTVVNLDRIVAALGPLITDELAAVQLAAVLGQRAEAPDGTVTHRWAMTRDPDGRSTLNGNDVSALVGDHFASLGRSLGSPSDRAPSGGSGTPAAGDGISAAFLAARLEEFGLGATVAVGASGETTVSADLADSLEGLALEAQFFDCAADGACGNCMLYLGVEPDQQVPLARINEWNSGERWVRAYRGENRAVWLELDIPGEGASAAAVDAAIRRFLDAAERFVADMAPDR
;
A
#
# COMPACT_ATOMS: atom_id res chain seq x y z
N MET A 1 8.72 5.79 -6.39
CA MET A 1 9.40 6.41 -5.22
C MET A 1 10.85 6.82 -5.52
N LEU A 2 11.72 5.98 -6.09
CA LEU A 2 13.12 6.34 -6.41
C LEU A 2 13.31 7.34 -7.58
N THR A 3 12.32 7.52 -8.46
CA THR A 3 12.34 8.54 -9.53
C THR A 3 12.01 9.95 -9.02
N SER A 4 11.35 10.08 -7.85
CA SER A 4 10.99 11.34 -7.17
C SER A 4 12.14 11.89 -6.32
N ALA A 5 13.11 11.06 -5.92
CA ALA A 5 14.24 11.47 -5.09
C ALA A 5 15.36 12.23 -5.86
N LYS A 6 15.18 12.49 -7.16
CA LYS A 6 16.23 13.07 -8.03
C LYS A 6 16.35 14.59 -7.96
N ARG A 7 15.44 15.33 -7.34
CA ARG A 7 15.39 16.79 -7.47
C ARG A 7 14.91 17.44 -6.16
N GLY A 8 15.67 18.41 -5.65
CA GLY A 8 15.47 19.07 -4.33
C GLY A 8 14.14 19.84 -4.16
N ALA A 9 14.00 20.56 -3.03
CA ALA A 9 12.74 21.17 -2.55
C ALA A 9 11.89 21.95 -3.60
N LEU A 10 12.53 22.65 -4.55
CA LEU A 10 11.83 23.33 -5.65
C LEU A 10 11.16 22.34 -6.61
N ALA A 11 11.81 21.22 -6.88
CA ALA A 11 11.27 20.13 -7.68
C ALA A 11 10.37 19.20 -6.88
N SER A 12 10.45 19.16 -5.55
CA SER A 12 9.44 18.54 -4.67
C SER A 12 8.14 19.35 -4.71
N THR A 13 8.25 20.68 -4.69
CA THR A 13 7.13 21.62 -4.91
C THR A 13 6.55 21.49 -6.32
N LEU A 14 7.40 21.30 -7.33
CA LEU A 14 6.98 21.03 -8.70
C LEU A 14 6.41 19.62 -8.89
N ALA A 15 6.94 18.62 -8.19
CA ALA A 15 6.42 17.27 -8.15
C ALA A 15 5.07 17.22 -7.42
N ALA A 16 4.84 18.09 -6.43
CA ALA A 16 3.52 18.27 -5.82
C ALA A 16 2.53 18.92 -6.82
N LEU A 17 2.98 19.92 -7.59
CA LEU A 17 2.20 20.49 -8.71
C LEU A 17 1.96 19.47 -9.84
N LEU A 18 2.91 18.56 -10.11
CA LEU A 18 2.76 17.48 -11.10
C LEU A 18 1.99 16.27 -10.54
N ALA A 19 1.98 16.04 -9.22
CA ALA A 19 1.17 15.00 -8.58
C ALA A 19 -0.33 15.29 -8.71
N LEU A 20 -0.71 16.56 -8.93
CA LEU A 20 -2.07 16.96 -9.35
C LEU A 20 -2.51 16.35 -10.69
N THR A 21 -1.60 15.78 -11.49
CA THR A 21 -1.90 15.24 -12.83
C THR A 21 -2.45 13.80 -12.81
N GLY A 22 -2.36 13.06 -11.71
CA GLY A 22 -2.99 11.74 -11.56
C GLY A 22 -2.51 10.64 -12.53
N VAL A 23 -1.43 10.83 -13.28
CA VAL A 23 -0.95 9.86 -14.29
C VAL A 23 -0.05 8.79 -13.66
N PRO A 24 -0.39 7.49 -13.73
CA PRO A 24 0.51 6.41 -13.31
C PRO A 24 1.69 6.27 -14.28
N LEU A 25 2.90 6.20 -13.74
CA LEU A 25 4.15 5.98 -14.48
C LEU A 25 4.38 4.47 -14.70
N ASP A 26 3.54 3.80 -15.50
CA ASP A 26 3.83 2.43 -15.94
C ASP A 26 4.38 2.42 -17.37
N GLY A 27 5.70 2.26 -17.46
CA GLY A 27 6.43 2.10 -18.71
C GLY A 27 6.52 0.64 -19.12
N ARG A 28 5.51 0.12 -19.82
CA ARG A 28 5.66 -1.06 -20.70
C ARG A 28 4.84 -0.87 -21.98
N ALA A 29 5.47 -0.27 -22.98
CA ALA A 29 5.10 -0.47 -24.38
C ALA A 29 6.29 -1.15 -25.08
N ALA A 30 6.06 -2.38 -25.53
CA ALA A 30 6.99 -3.15 -26.33
C ALA A 30 7.03 -2.61 -27.77
N GLY A 31 8.23 -2.51 -28.34
CA GLY A 31 8.44 -2.52 -29.79
C GLY A 31 8.70 -1.18 -30.47
N ALA A 32 9.93 -1.05 -30.97
CA ALA A 32 10.39 -0.26 -32.11
C ALA A 32 10.89 1.19 -31.89
N ALA A 33 12.12 1.36 -32.41
CA ALA A 33 12.86 2.58 -32.77
C ALA A 33 13.36 3.48 -31.62
N THR A 34 14.65 3.35 -31.31
CA THR A 34 15.47 4.39 -30.68
C THR A 34 15.38 5.72 -31.45
N PRO A 35 14.88 6.81 -30.85
CA PRO A 35 15.09 8.14 -31.40
C PRO A 35 16.43 8.68 -30.88
N THR A 36 17.38 8.87 -31.80
CA THR A 36 18.58 9.67 -31.54
C THR A 36 18.14 11.13 -31.41
N VAL A 37 18.06 11.65 -30.17
CA VAL A 37 17.86 13.08 -29.94
C VAL A 37 19.19 13.79 -30.20
N ALA A 38 19.30 14.42 -31.36
CA ALA A 38 20.38 15.38 -31.62
C ALA A 38 20.13 16.63 -30.76
N ALA A 39 21.14 17.02 -29.97
CA ALA A 39 21.15 18.29 -29.26
C ALA A 39 21.01 19.45 -30.28
N PRO A 40 20.23 20.51 -29.99
CA PRO A 40 20.26 21.70 -30.81
C PRO A 40 21.62 22.38 -30.63
N ALA A 41 22.50 22.20 -31.61
CA ALA A 41 23.73 22.98 -31.76
C ALA A 41 23.39 24.41 -32.22
N GLY A 42 22.80 25.20 -31.32
CA GLY A 42 22.72 26.64 -31.45
C GLY A 42 23.76 27.26 -30.51
N ALA A 43 24.96 27.56 -31.02
CA ALA A 43 25.88 28.41 -30.27
C ALA A 43 25.20 29.78 -30.02
N PRO A 44 25.31 30.36 -28.82
CA PRO A 44 24.78 31.70 -28.56
C PRO A 44 25.40 32.70 -29.55
N PRO A 45 24.65 33.73 -29.96
CA PRO A 45 25.16 34.74 -30.87
C PRO A 45 26.47 35.34 -30.33
N ALA A 46 27.51 35.30 -31.15
CA ALA A 46 28.81 35.88 -30.83
C ALA A 46 28.62 37.38 -30.50
N GLY A 47 28.75 37.72 -29.21
CA GLY A 47 28.52 39.08 -28.71
C GLY A 47 27.63 39.18 -27.47
N ALA A 48 26.95 38.11 -27.05
CA ALA A 48 26.28 38.09 -25.75
C ALA A 48 27.37 38.13 -24.63
N PRO A 49 27.29 39.06 -23.66
CA PRO A 49 28.19 39.03 -22.51
C PRO A 49 28.03 37.69 -21.78
N PRO A 50 29.11 37.14 -21.18
CA PRO A 50 29.01 35.92 -20.41
C PRO A 50 27.92 36.09 -19.34
N ALA A 51 26.97 35.16 -19.30
CA ALA A 51 25.97 35.09 -18.25
C ALA A 51 26.71 35.10 -16.90
N GLY A 52 26.54 36.17 -16.11
CA GLY A 52 27.15 36.30 -14.79
C GLY A 52 28.01 37.54 -14.53
N ALA A 53 28.39 38.33 -15.55
CA ALA A 53 29.04 39.62 -15.29
C ALA A 53 27.99 40.66 -14.87
N PRO A 54 28.03 41.20 -13.63
CA PRO A 54 27.11 42.26 -13.24
C PRO A 54 27.31 43.46 -14.19
N PRO A 55 26.24 44.15 -14.62
CA PRO A 55 26.35 45.26 -15.55
C PRO A 55 27.36 46.29 -15.02
N ALA A 56 28.29 46.70 -15.89
CA ALA A 56 29.32 47.68 -15.57
C ALA A 56 28.65 49.02 -15.21
N GLY A 57 28.36 49.22 -13.92
CA GLY A 57 27.57 50.35 -13.43
C GLY A 57 26.60 50.02 -12.30
N ALA A 58 26.39 48.75 -11.95
CA ALA A 58 25.62 48.40 -10.76
C ALA A 58 26.30 48.98 -9.50
N PRO A 59 25.61 49.81 -8.69
CA PRO A 59 26.18 50.36 -7.47
C PRO A 59 26.62 49.22 -6.53
N ALA A 60 27.69 49.48 -5.76
CA ALA A 60 28.46 48.44 -5.07
C ALA A 60 27.62 47.62 -4.06
N ASP A 61 26.54 48.21 -3.58
CA ASP A 61 25.51 47.65 -2.70
C ASP A 61 24.59 46.63 -3.40
N GLN A 62 24.37 46.72 -4.72
CA GLN A 62 23.51 45.78 -5.48
C GLN A 62 24.21 44.47 -5.86
N ARG A 63 25.54 44.40 -5.71
CA ARG A 63 26.35 43.23 -6.11
C ARG A 63 26.02 41.92 -5.38
N PRO A 64 25.68 41.89 -4.08
CA PRO A 64 25.37 40.64 -3.38
C PRO A 64 24.12 39.95 -3.93
N VAL A 65 23.05 40.71 -4.21
CA VAL A 65 21.79 40.13 -4.72
C VAL A 65 21.94 39.65 -6.15
N LEU A 66 22.54 40.47 -7.02
CA LEU A 66 22.81 40.06 -8.40
C LEU A 66 23.72 38.83 -8.45
N LYS A 67 24.70 38.74 -7.54
CA LYS A 67 25.57 37.56 -7.40
C LYS A 67 24.81 36.34 -6.85
N ALA A 68 23.89 36.52 -5.91
CA ALA A 68 23.05 35.45 -5.39
C ALA A 68 22.09 34.91 -6.46
N LEU A 69 21.46 35.78 -7.24
CA LEU A 69 20.62 35.41 -8.38
C LEU A 69 21.40 34.70 -9.47
N ALA A 70 22.58 35.21 -9.84
CA ALA A 70 23.44 34.54 -10.80
C ALA A 70 23.83 33.13 -10.32
N ARG A 71 24.22 32.98 -9.05
CA ARG A 71 24.52 31.67 -8.44
C ARG A 71 23.32 30.73 -8.42
N LEU A 72 22.14 31.25 -8.11
CA LEU A 72 20.90 30.45 -8.14
C LEU A 72 20.63 29.96 -9.56
N THR A 73 20.68 30.85 -10.55
CA THR A 73 20.49 30.48 -11.97
C THR A 73 21.53 29.46 -12.43
N GLU A 74 22.81 29.67 -12.11
CA GLU A 74 23.90 28.72 -12.41
C GLU A 74 23.64 27.34 -11.78
N TRP A 75 23.23 27.31 -10.51
CA TRP A 75 22.89 26.08 -9.81
C TRP A 75 21.69 25.37 -10.45
N MET A 76 20.63 26.09 -10.82
CA MET A 76 19.45 25.52 -11.47
C MET A 76 19.78 24.94 -12.84
N GLN A 77 20.63 25.63 -13.60
CA GLN A 77 21.09 25.17 -14.91
C GLN A 77 21.96 23.91 -14.78
N ALA A 78 22.93 23.93 -13.85
CA ALA A 78 23.80 22.78 -13.57
C ALA A 78 23.01 21.56 -13.08
N SER A 79 21.92 21.79 -12.33
CA SER A 79 21.05 20.73 -11.82
C SER A 79 20.05 20.19 -12.86
N GLY A 80 20.03 20.74 -14.09
CA GLY A 80 19.04 20.40 -15.10
C GLY A 80 17.61 20.79 -14.73
N VAL A 81 17.44 21.61 -13.69
CA VAL A 81 16.14 22.10 -13.22
C VAL A 81 15.69 23.27 -14.09
N GLY A 82 16.59 23.93 -14.82
CA GLY A 82 16.23 24.98 -15.77
C GLY A 82 16.98 26.29 -15.54
N ALA A 83 16.46 27.38 -16.08
CA ALA A 83 16.98 28.72 -15.91
C ALA A 83 15.90 29.66 -15.41
N ILE A 84 16.31 30.63 -14.59
CA ILE A 84 15.48 31.78 -14.26
C ILE A 84 15.84 32.91 -15.23
N GLU A 85 14.83 33.43 -15.90
CA GLU A 85 14.85 34.59 -16.76
C GLU A 85 14.04 35.71 -16.09
N THR A 86 14.40 36.96 -16.37
CA THR A 86 13.62 38.14 -15.95
C THR A 86 13.36 38.98 -17.19
N ALA A 87 12.20 39.61 -17.28
CA ALA A 87 11.83 40.48 -18.39
C ALA A 87 12.65 41.78 -18.44
N GLY A 88 13.38 42.11 -17.37
CA GLY A 88 14.25 43.27 -17.24
C GLY A 88 15.24 43.14 -16.09
N PRO A 89 16.16 44.10 -15.94
CA PRO A 89 17.16 44.05 -14.87
C PRO A 89 16.50 44.11 -13.48
N PRO A 90 17.02 43.40 -12.48
CA PRO A 90 16.58 43.53 -11.09
C PRO A 90 16.67 44.98 -10.61
N VAL A 91 15.64 45.44 -9.89
CA VAL A 91 15.56 46.81 -9.35
C VAL A 91 15.59 46.75 -7.84
N VAL A 92 16.57 47.40 -7.21
CA VAL A 92 16.60 47.55 -5.75
C VAL A 92 15.74 48.73 -5.35
N VAL A 93 14.80 48.47 -4.44
CA VAL A 93 13.85 49.42 -3.87
C VAL A 93 14.08 49.45 -2.37
N ASP A 94 14.43 50.61 -1.83
CA ASP A 94 14.48 50.80 -0.37
C ASP A 94 13.04 51.01 0.13
N ARG A 95 12.56 50.08 0.97
CA ARG A 95 11.23 50.16 1.57
C ARG A 95 11.37 50.08 3.09
N ALA A 96 11.21 51.23 3.75
CA ALA A 96 11.24 51.35 5.21
C ALA A 96 12.53 50.79 5.86
N GLY A 97 13.69 50.94 5.19
CA GLY A 97 14.97 50.44 5.69
C GLY A 97 15.21 48.94 5.45
N ALA A 98 14.31 48.26 4.74
CA ALA A 98 14.55 46.93 4.20
C ALA A 98 14.97 47.04 2.73
N GLU A 99 16.07 46.36 2.38
CA GLU A 99 16.49 46.17 1.00
C GLU A 99 15.54 45.18 0.31
N VAL A 100 14.73 45.69 -0.62
CA VAL A 100 13.81 44.89 -1.45
C VAL A 100 14.35 44.88 -2.88
N VAL A 101 14.50 43.71 -3.49
CA VAL A 101 14.90 43.57 -4.89
C VAL A 101 13.72 43.04 -5.69
N ARG A 102 13.23 43.86 -6.62
CA ARG A 102 12.16 43.50 -7.53
C ARG A 102 12.74 42.84 -8.79
N LEU A 103 12.22 41.66 -9.12
CA LEU A 103 12.55 40.88 -10.30
C LEU A 103 11.39 40.97 -11.29
N PRO A 104 11.48 41.81 -12.32
CA PRO A 104 10.38 42.03 -13.24
C PRO A 104 10.18 40.83 -14.16
N GLY A 105 8.93 40.36 -14.30
CA GLY A 105 8.57 39.26 -15.20
C GLY A 105 9.46 38.03 -15.05
N LEU A 106 9.64 37.55 -13.82
CA LEU A 106 10.41 36.35 -13.51
C LEU A 106 9.79 35.15 -14.22
N VAL A 107 10.55 34.46 -15.05
CA VAL A 107 10.14 33.22 -15.73
C VAL A 107 11.14 32.14 -15.40
N TRP A 108 10.67 30.99 -14.93
CA TRP A 108 11.46 29.78 -14.86
C TRP A 108 11.20 28.92 -16.09
N ARG A 109 12.27 28.52 -16.78
CA ARG A 109 12.21 27.61 -17.94
C ARG A 109 13.04 26.37 -17.65
N SER A 110 12.42 25.19 -17.70
CA SER A 110 13.11 23.90 -17.76
C SER A 110 12.95 23.28 -19.14
N ALA A 111 13.56 22.12 -19.36
CA ALA A 111 13.34 21.34 -20.59
C ALA A 111 11.86 20.96 -20.78
N ASP A 112 11.13 20.82 -19.67
CA ASP A 112 9.80 20.19 -19.64
C ASP A 112 8.68 21.13 -19.18
N ALA A 113 8.99 22.40 -18.86
CA ALA A 113 7.99 23.34 -18.34
C ALA A 113 8.48 24.79 -18.39
N THR A 114 7.54 25.73 -18.55
CA THR A 114 7.78 27.17 -18.37
C THR A 114 6.78 27.71 -17.36
N LEU A 115 7.26 28.32 -16.27
CA LEU A 115 6.45 28.96 -15.23
C LEU A 115 6.77 30.46 -15.22
N SER A 116 5.77 31.32 -15.37
CA SER A 116 5.95 32.77 -15.30
C SER A 116 5.39 33.28 -13.98
N PHE A 117 6.19 33.93 -13.13
CA PHE A 117 5.76 34.44 -11.81
C PHE A 117 5.37 35.93 -11.84
N GLY A 118 5.47 36.59 -13.00
CA GLY A 118 5.30 38.04 -13.06
C GLY A 118 6.38 38.76 -12.24
N ASP A 119 6.02 39.85 -11.58
CA ASP A 119 6.98 40.60 -10.77
C ASP A 119 7.11 39.99 -9.37
N VAL A 120 8.33 39.58 -9.00
CA VAL A 120 8.64 38.98 -7.70
C VAL A 120 9.46 39.93 -6.85
N GLU A 121 9.14 40.07 -5.56
CA GLU A 121 9.93 40.86 -4.62
C GLU A 121 10.79 39.93 -3.74
N VAL A 122 12.08 40.23 -3.64
CA VAL A 122 13.06 39.50 -2.83
C VAL A 122 13.51 40.41 -1.70
N THR A 123 13.35 39.97 -0.45
CA THR A 123 13.74 40.72 0.74
C THR A 123 14.75 39.91 1.55
N ARG A 124 15.58 40.55 2.37
CA ARG A 124 16.43 39.80 3.31
C ARG A 124 15.54 39.27 4.45
N ALA A 125 15.55 37.96 4.69
CA ALA A 125 14.67 37.29 5.64
C ALA A 125 15.04 37.61 7.10
N ASP A 126 16.34 37.64 7.40
CA ASP A 126 16.88 37.88 8.73
C ASP A 126 18.22 38.65 8.67
N ALA A 127 18.39 39.61 9.58
CA ALA A 127 19.59 40.44 9.64
C ALA A 127 20.86 39.67 10.07
N GLY A 128 20.70 38.49 10.68
CA GLY A 128 21.79 37.73 11.31
C GLY A 128 22.37 36.58 10.49
N ASN A 129 21.56 35.90 9.67
CA ASN A 129 21.97 34.62 9.05
C ASN A 129 22.16 34.73 7.53
N GLY A 130 21.86 35.90 6.94
CA GLY A 130 22.04 36.13 5.51
C GLY A 130 21.04 35.39 4.63
N ARG A 131 19.91 34.90 5.18
CA ARG A 131 18.86 34.24 4.41
C ARG A 131 18.04 35.28 3.64
N TRP A 132 17.53 34.89 2.48
CA TRP A 132 16.69 35.73 1.61
C TRP A 132 15.29 35.15 1.54
N ARG A 133 14.28 36.00 1.61
CA ARG A 133 12.86 35.67 1.50
C ARG A 133 12.32 36.20 0.18
N LEU A 134 11.86 35.31 -0.68
CA LEU A 134 11.20 35.63 -1.93
C LEU A 134 9.70 35.59 -1.69
N THR A 135 9.03 36.73 -1.87
CA THR A 135 7.56 36.83 -1.77
C THR A 135 6.98 37.30 -3.09
N GLY A 136 5.91 36.65 -3.55
CA GLY A 136 5.24 37.02 -4.80
C GLY A 136 3.85 36.42 -4.94
N ALA A 137 3.18 36.76 -6.03
CA ALA A 137 1.95 36.09 -6.46
C ALA A 137 2.29 35.09 -7.59
N LEU A 138 1.55 33.98 -7.67
CA LEU A 138 1.57 33.13 -8.86
C LEU A 138 0.85 33.85 -10.02
N PRO A 139 1.16 33.51 -11.28
CA PRO A 139 0.41 34.05 -12.40
C PRO A 139 -1.03 33.58 -12.33
N ALA A 140 -1.95 34.41 -12.83
CA ALA A 140 -3.36 34.03 -13.00
C ALA A 140 -3.53 32.77 -13.89
N GLN A 141 -2.54 32.45 -14.73
CA GLN A 141 -2.52 31.26 -15.57
C GLN A 141 -1.12 30.63 -15.58
N LEU A 142 -1.07 29.34 -15.29
CA LEU A 142 0.10 28.49 -15.30
C LEU A 142 -0.11 27.37 -16.33
N THR A 143 0.73 27.30 -17.36
CA THR A 143 0.67 26.22 -18.34
C THR A 143 1.80 25.24 -18.07
N VAL A 144 1.45 24.00 -17.74
CA VAL A 144 2.40 22.91 -17.55
C VAL A 144 2.31 21.98 -18.76
N GLN A 145 3.42 21.81 -19.47
CA GLN A 145 3.48 20.99 -20.69
C GLN A 145 4.66 20.02 -20.60
N ALA A 146 4.46 18.85 -20.00
CA ALA A 146 5.49 17.82 -19.93
C ALA A 146 5.54 17.00 -21.24
N PRO A 147 6.73 16.54 -21.69
CA PRO A 147 6.85 15.69 -22.88
C PRO A 147 6.03 14.41 -22.75
N GLY A 148 5.12 14.18 -23.70
CA GLY A 148 4.23 13.01 -23.71
C GLY A 148 3.02 13.10 -22.75
N ALA A 149 2.89 14.19 -21.98
CA ALA A 149 1.71 14.44 -21.15
C ALA A 149 0.74 15.41 -21.84
N LEU A 150 -0.53 15.35 -21.44
CA LEU A 150 -1.53 16.33 -21.84
C LEU A 150 -1.13 17.71 -21.30
N ALA A 151 -1.25 18.74 -22.13
CA ALA A 151 -1.00 20.11 -21.69
C ALA A 151 -2.04 20.48 -20.62
N MET A 152 -1.57 20.85 -19.43
CA MET A 152 -2.42 21.29 -18.34
C MET A 152 -2.37 22.80 -18.26
N VAL A 153 -3.53 23.43 -18.41
CA VAL A 153 -3.68 24.86 -18.13
C VAL A 153 -4.34 25.01 -16.78
N MET A 154 -3.57 25.48 -15.80
CA MET A 154 -4.08 25.87 -14.49
C MET A 154 -4.35 27.36 -14.50
N THR A 155 -5.50 27.77 -14.00
CA THR A 155 -5.77 29.16 -13.64
C THR A 155 -5.75 29.26 -12.13
N THR A 156 -5.07 30.25 -11.57
CA THR A 156 -5.01 30.48 -10.13
C THR A 156 -5.70 31.79 -9.80
N GLY A 157 -6.48 31.80 -8.72
CA GLY A 157 -7.09 33.01 -8.15
C GLY A 157 -6.06 33.83 -7.38
N ALA A 158 -6.40 34.23 -6.15
CA ALA A 158 -5.42 34.84 -5.26
C ALA A 158 -4.37 33.80 -4.86
N SER A 159 -3.10 34.16 -5.00
CA SER A 159 -1.99 33.29 -4.68
C SER A 159 -0.87 34.04 -3.99
N ALA A 160 -0.19 33.35 -3.08
CA ALA A 160 0.97 33.82 -2.36
C ALA A 160 2.05 32.75 -2.43
N VAL A 161 3.26 33.19 -2.76
CA VAL A 161 4.48 32.38 -2.70
C VAL A 161 5.39 33.05 -1.68
N ASP A 162 5.94 32.26 -0.77
CA ASP A 162 6.90 32.68 0.24
C ASP A 162 8.00 31.62 0.36
N ILE A 163 9.21 31.95 -0.08
CA ILE A 163 10.35 31.02 -0.11
C ILE A 163 11.51 31.66 0.64
N VAL A 164 12.04 30.98 1.66
CA VAL A 164 13.26 31.41 2.35
C VAL A 164 14.44 30.56 1.88
N VAL A 165 15.50 31.19 1.39
CA VAL A 165 16.70 30.54 0.84
C VAL A 165 17.94 31.06 1.55
N ASP A 166 18.86 30.15 1.89
CA ASP A 166 20.21 30.51 2.29
C ASP A 166 21.12 30.52 1.05
N PRO A 167 21.65 31.70 0.65
CA PRO A 167 22.46 31.84 -0.56
C PRO A 167 23.88 31.29 -0.41
N GLY A 168 24.34 31.06 0.82
CA GLY A 168 25.64 30.47 1.11
C GLY A 168 25.65 28.97 0.83
N THR A 169 24.55 28.29 1.14
CA THR A 169 24.38 26.84 1.00
C THR A 169 23.50 26.44 -0.19
N GLY A 170 22.68 27.36 -0.71
CA GLY A 170 21.65 27.06 -1.72
C GLY A 170 20.42 26.37 -1.14
N ILE A 171 20.33 26.20 0.19
CA ILE A 171 19.26 25.45 0.85
C ILE A 171 17.99 26.32 0.92
N VAL A 172 16.86 25.73 0.53
CA VAL A 172 15.53 26.29 0.74
C VAL A 172 15.06 25.92 2.15
N TRP A 173 15.04 26.91 3.04
CA TRP A 173 14.70 26.78 4.45
C TRP A 173 13.21 26.69 4.69
N SER A 174 12.42 27.45 3.96
CA SER A 174 10.97 27.30 3.99
C SER A 174 10.39 27.60 2.61
N THR A 175 9.26 26.99 2.31
CA THR A 175 8.45 27.23 1.13
C THR A 175 7.01 27.16 1.54
N SER A 176 6.26 28.22 1.32
CA SER A 176 4.81 28.25 1.44
C SER A 176 4.25 28.75 0.13
N ILE A 177 3.35 27.97 -0.46
CA ILE A 177 2.58 28.35 -1.63
C ILE A 177 1.12 28.17 -1.27
N GLU A 178 0.36 29.25 -1.33
CA GLU A 178 -1.08 29.25 -1.14
C GLU A 178 -1.73 29.76 -2.43
N ALA A 179 -2.75 29.07 -2.92
CA ALA A 179 -3.55 29.52 -4.06
C ALA A 179 -5.02 29.20 -3.81
N SER A 180 -5.90 30.08 -4.26
CA SER A 180 -7.35 29.92 -4.20
C SER A 180 -7.93 29.75 -5.61
N ASP A 181 -9.11 29.13 -5.70
CA ASP A 181 -9.90 29.01 -6.93
C ASP A 181 -9.10 28.46 -8.12
N VAL A 182 -8.27 27.44 -7.87
CA VAL A 182 -7.42 26.84 -8.90
C VAL A 182 -8.27 25.97 -9.82
N ALA A 183 -8.35 26.31 -11.11
CA ALA A 183 -9.00 25.45 -12.11
C ALA A 183 -7.96 24.90 -13.08
N ALA A 184 -7.85 23.57 -13.16
CA ALA A 184 -7.01 22.86 -14.10
C ALA A 184 -7.88 22.22 -15.19
N VAL A 185 -7.61 22.56 -16.45
CA VAL A 185 -8.24 21.91 -17.60
C VAL A 185 -7.27 20.88 -18.16
N MET A 186 -7.72 19.62 -18.25
CA MET A 186 -6.97 18.51 -18.84
C MET A 186 -7.77 18.00 -20.04
N GLU A 187 -7.46 18.48 -21.23
CA GLU A 187 -8.09 17.94 -22.45
C GLU A 187 -7.44 16.60 -22.83
N PRO A 188 -8.20 15.56 -23.23
CA PRO A 188 -9.67 15.49 -23.35
C PRO A 188 -10.39 14.97 -22.09
N VAL A 189 -9.66 14.69 -21.01
CA VAL A 189 -10.12 13.92 -19.84
C VAL A 189 -11.19 14.65 -19.02
N GLY A 190 -11.12 15.99 -18.93
CA GLY A 190 -12.11 16.79 -18.23
C GLY A 190 -11.55 18.04 -17.56
N ARG A 191 -12.28 18.51 -16.54
CA ARG A 191 -11.94 19.70 -15.75
C ARG A 191 -11.81 19.33 -14.28
N ALA A 192 -10.72 19.77 -13.65
CA ALA A 192 -10.57 19.75 -12.20
C ALA A 192 -10.66 21.19 -11.67
N THR A 193 -11.45 21.41 -10.63
CA THR A 193 -11.50 22.69 -9.90
C THR A 193 -11.17 22.44 -8.44
N ILE A 194 -10.31 23.26 -7.88
CA ILE A 194 -9.81 23.17 -6.50
C ILE A 194 -10.04 24.52 -5.84
N ALA A 195 -10.74 24.55 -4.70
CA ALA A 195 -11.03 25.80 -4.00
C ALA A 195 -9.79 26.39 -3.33
N GLY A 196 -8.88 25.54 -2.82
CA GLY A 196 -7.65 25.96 -2.18
C GLY A 196 -6.50 24.98 -2.39
N VAL A 197 -5.30 25.48 -2.63
CA VAL A 197 -4.06 24.70 -2.67
C VAL A 197 -3.11 25.32 -1.66
N ALA A 198 -2.59 24.51 -0.74
CA ALA A 198 -1.54 24.90 0.17
C ALA A 198 -0.39 23.89 0.07
N ILE A 199 0.81 24.36 -0.23
CA ILE A 199 2.05 23.57 -0.16
C ILE A 199 2.92 24.25 0.87
N ARG A 200 3.38 23.49 1.86
CA ARG A 200 4.26 24.00 2.89
C ARG A 200 5.46 23.07 3.03
N SER A 201 6.66 23.60 3.11
CA SER A 201 7.86 22.87 3.46
C SER A 201 8.70 23.73 4.37
N ASP A 202 9.15 23.18 5.49
CA ASP A 202 9.99 23.85 6.47
C ASP A 202 11.18 22.95 6.80
N VAL A 203 12.37 23.55 6.81
CA VAL A 203 13.60 22.97 7.33
C VAL A 203 13.88 23.66 8.64
N LEU A 204 14.07 22.89 9.70
CA LEU A 204 14.40 23.38 11.02
C LEU A 204 15.79 22.87 11.40
N ASP A 205 16.62 23.76 11.90
CA ASP A 205 17.92 23.41 12.49
C ASP A 205 17.67 22.45 13.68
N GLY A 206 18.21 21.24 13.60
CA GLY A 206 18.18 20.25 14.67
C GLY A 206 19.47 20.23 15.48
N ALA A 207 19.49 19.42 16.53
CA ALA A 207 20.70 19.24 17.34
C ALA A 207 21.81 18.52 16.56
N GLY A 208 23.06 18.91 16.79
CA GLY A 208 24.23 18.22 16.22
C GLY A 208 24.44 18.43 14.71
N GLY A 209 23.90 19.50 14.13
CA GLY A 209 24.05 19.80 12.70
C GLY A 209 23.13 18.99 11.77
N LYS A 210 22.23 18.18 12.36
CA LYS A 210 21.15 17.52 11.62
C LYS A 210 19.95 18.44 11.52
N ALA A 211 19.09 18.25 10.52
CA ALA A 211 17.88 19.03 10.34
C ALA A 211 16.60 18.20 10.48
N LEU A 212 15.51 18.89 10.79
CA LEU A 212 14.14 18.38 10.67
C LEU A 212 13.52 19.00 9.42
N LEU A 213 13.10 18.16 8.48
CA LEU A 213 12.34 18.58 7.31
C LEU A 213 10.87 18.20 7.52
N THR A 214 9.96 19.16 7.42
CA THR A 214 8.52 18.90 7.32
C THR A 214 8.02 19.42 6.00
N SER A 215 7.26 18.63 5.26
CA SER A 215 6.65 19.01 3.99
C SER A 215 5.21 18.56 3.99
N GLY A 216 4.27 19.40 3.60
CA GLY A 216 2.88 19.04 3.47
C GLY A 216 2.28 19.67 2.23
N TYR A 217 1.29 19.00 1.65
CA TYR A 217 0.41 19.60 0.67
C TYR A 217 -1.03 19.37 1.08
N ARG A 218 -1.90 20.30 0.73
CA ARG A 218 -3.34 20.27 0.98
C ARG A 218 -4.08 20.86 -0.21
N LEU A 219 -5.13 20.16 -0.64
CA LEU A 219 -6.05 20.54 -1.70
C LEU A 219 -7.44 20.58 -1.07
N ASP A 220 -8.05 21.76 -1.00
CA ASP A 220 -9.39 21.94 -0.47
C ASP A 220 -10.41 22.07 -1.60
N GLY A 221 -11.54 21.38 -1.47
CA GLY A 221 -12.67 21.45 -2.39
C GLY A 221 -12.36 20.98 -3.81
N LEU A 222 -11.58 19.91 -3.99
CA LEU A 222 -11.31 19.34 -5.31
C LEU A 222 -12.59 18.73 -5.89
N VAL A 223 -12.97 19.16 -7.09
CA VAL A 223 -14.06 18.61 -7.89
C VAL A 223 -13.49 18.22 -9.25
N ILE A 224 -13.69 16.96 -9.64
CA ILE A 224 -13.32 16.42 -10.95
C ILE A 224 -14.60 16.25 -11.75
N SER A 225 -14.65 16.83 -12.94
CA SER A 225 -15.80 16.74 -13.84
C SER A 225 -15.38 16.27 -15.23
N ALA A 226 -16.19 15.39 -15.81
CA ALA A 226 -16.05 15.04 -17.22
C ALA A 226 -16.37 16.26 -18.10
N ALA A 227 -15.73 16.33 -19.27
CA ALA A 227 -16.20 17.23 -20.30
C ALA A 227 -17.66 16.88 -20.65
N PRO A 228 -18.52 17.87 -20.93
CA PRO A 228 -19.90 17.59 -21.31
C PRO A 228 -19.95 16.84 -22.64
N ASP A 229 -20.82 15.83 -22.74
CA ASP A 229 -20.97 14.98 -23.93
C ASP A 229 -21.43 15.76 -25.19
N ALA A 230 -22.02 16.94 -24.99
CA ALA A 230 -22.48 17.81 -26.06
C ALA A 230 -22.05 19.27 -25.80
N PRO A 231 -21.77 20.06 -26.86
CA PRO A 231 -21.53 21.50 -26.73
C PRO A 231 -22.70 22.18 -26.00
N GLY A 232 -22.41 22.81 -24.85
CA GLY A 232 -23.42 23.47 -24.01
C GLY A 232 -24.02 22.59 -22.90
N GLY A 233 -23.65 21.32 -22.79
CA GLY A 233 -24.00 20.49 -21.63
C GLY A 233 -23.29 20.95 -20.35
N SER A 234 -23.88 20.65 -19.19
CA SER A 234 -23.20 20.82 -17.90
C SER A 234 -22.15 19.71 -17.74
N PRO A 235 -20.95 20.00 -17.22
CA PRO A 235 -19.98 18.97 -16.83
C PRO A 235 -20.60 17.97 -15.85
N THR A 236 -20.34 16.69 -16.05
CA THR A 236 -20.76 15.64 -15.10
C THR A 236 -19.73 15.54 -13.99
N GLU A 237 -20.13 15.75 -12.73
CA GLU A 237 -19.24 15.56 -11.58
C GLU A 237 -18.90 14.07 -11.44
N LEU A 238 -17.62 13.74 -11.59
CA LEU A 238 -17.10 12.38 -11.45
C LEU A 238 -16.62 12.12 -10.03
N ALA A 239 -16.06 13.12 -9.38
CA ALA A 239 -15.60 13.01 -7.99
C ALA A 239 -15.56 14.38 -7.31
N ARG A 240 -15.70 14.37 -5.99
CA ARG A 240 -15.57 15.53 -5.12
C ARG A 240 -14.84 15.13 -3.85
N PHE A 241 -13.96 16.00 -3.39
CA PHE A 241 -13.18 15.83 -2.17
C PHE A 241 -13.25 17.13 -1.38
N GLY A 242 -13.58 17.04 -0.09
CA GLY A 242 -13.57 18.20 0.80
C GLY A 242 -12.16 18.68 1.06
N SER A 243 -11.26 17.76 1.41
CA SER A 243 -9.82 18.02 1.47
C SER A 243 -9.02 16.77 1.06
N ILE A 244 -7.85 16.96 0.45
CA ILE A 244 -6.84 15.93 0.24
C ILE A 244 -5.54 16.51 0.76
N GLY A 245 -4.80 15.77 1.57
CA GLY A 245 -3.50 16.22 2.02
C GLY A 245 -2.49 15.12 2.21
N THR A 246 -1.22 15.50 2.18
CA THR A 246 -0.16 14.69 2.77
C THR A 246 0.69 15.53 3.68
N ASP A 247 1.23 14.88 4.70
CA ASP A 247 2.32 15.41 5.51
C ASP A 247 3.47 14.41 5.49
N ALA A 248 4.66 14.89 5.19
CA ALA A 248 5.92 14.19 5.29
C ALA A 248 6.78 14.88 6.35
N ARG A 249 7.41 14.09 7.21
CA ARG A 249 8.35 14.53 8.22
C ARG A 249 9.61 13.69 8.08
N MET A 250 10.77 14.31 7.98
CA MET A 250 12.06 13.62 8.01
C MET A 250 12.90 14.17 9.15
N ASP A 251 13.29 13.29 10.05
CA ASP A 251 14.06 13.62 11.24
C ASP A 251 15.55 13.32 11.01
N GLY A 252 16.42 14.17 11.56
CA GLY A 252 17.85 13.89 11.61
C GLY A 252 18.55 13.95 10.25
N VAL A 253 18.10 14.79 9.32
CA VAL A 253 18.63 14.88 7.96
C VAL A 253 20.05 15.46 7.96
N ASP A 254 21.00 14.74 7.38
CA ASP A 254 22.37 15.21 7.09
C ASP A 254 22.37 15.92 5.72
N TRP A 255 22.12 17.23 5.76
CA TRP A 255 22.04 18.05 4.54
C TRP A 255 23.32 18.08 3.71
N PRO A 256 24.52 18.31 4.29
CA PRO A 256 25.77 18.26 3.52
C PRO A 256 25.90 16.98 2.70
N ARG A 257 25.59 15.83 3.32
CA ARG A 257 25.65 14.53 2.66
C ARG A 257 24.57 14.35 1.60
N LEU A 258 23.33 14.81 1.86
CA LEU A 258 22.27 14.78 0.85
C LEU A 258 22.64 15.64 -0.36
N VAL A 259 23.22 16.82 -0.14
CA VAL A 259 23.69 17.71 -1.21
C VAL A 259 24.83 17.06 -2.00
N GLU A 260 25.77 16.41 -1.32
CA GLU A 260 26.85 15.64 -1.97
C GLU A 260 26.27 14.51 -2.84
N MET A 261 25.34 13.72 -2.30
CA MET A 261 24.68 12.65 -3.04
C MET A 261 23.90 13.20 -4.25
N GLN A 262 23.17 14.31 -4.09
CA GLN A 262 22.44 14.94 -5.18
C GLN A 262 23.40 15.45 -6.27
N ALA A 263 24.49 16.12 -5.89
CA ALA A 263 25.50 16.59 -6.82
C ALA A 263 26.13 15.40 -7.59
N PHE A 264 26.39 14.29 -6.90
CA PHE A 264 26.88 13.07 -7.51
C PHE A 264 25.89 12.48 -8.52
N LEU A 265 24.60 12.38 -8.16
CA LEU A 265 23.53 11.87 -9.02
C LEU A 265 23.39 12.70 -10.30
N ILE A 266 23.47 14.03 -10.17
CA ILE A 266 23.40 14.98 -11.29
C ILE A 266 24.62 14.85 -12.20
N ALA A 267 25.81 14.65 -11.63
CA ALA A 267 27.05 14.55 -12.39
C ALA A 267 27.20 13.22 -13.14
N ASN A 268 26.49 12.15 -12.73
CA ASN A 268 26.73 10.78 -13.22
C ASN A 268 25.51 10.04 -13.81
N PRO A 269 24.61 10.68 -14.59
CA PRO A 269 23.36 10.04 -15.02
C PRO A 269 23.55 8.78 -15.86
N ALA A 270 24.55 8.75 -16.74
CA ALA A 270 24.83 7.60 -17.61
C ALA A 270 25.43 6.42 -16.83
N GLY A 271 26.43 6.67 -15.96
CA GLY A 271 27.10 5.61 -15.20
C GLY A 271 26.22 4.94 -14.14
N LEU A 272 25.13 5.60 -13.73
CA LEU A 272 24.11 5.01 -12.87
C LEU A 272 23.20 4.03 -13.62
N ALA A 273 22.86 4.32 -14.89
CA ALA A 273 22.00 3.46 -15.70
C ALA A 273 22.68 2.14 -16.08
N ASP A 274 23.99 2.18 -16.32
CA ASP A 274 24.76 1.02 -16.79
C ASP A 274 25.30 0.14 -15.66
N GLY A 275 24.96 0.42 -14.39
CA GLY A 275 25.44 -0.34 -13.24
C GLY A 275 26.97 -0.22 -13.01
N GLY A 276 27.58 0.85 -13.53
CA GLY A 276 29.03 1.07 -13.51
C GLY A 276 29.61 1.43 -12.13
N GLU A 277 30.83 1.97 -12.13
CA GLU A 277 31.45 2.51 -10.91
C GLU A 277 30.56 3.57 -10.21
N PRO A 278 29.87 4.48 -10.92
CA PRO A 278 28.99 5.43 -10.24
C PRO A 278 27.79 4.79 -9.54
N ALA A 279 27.23 3.72 -10.10
CA ALA A 279 26.18 2.96 -9.44
C ALA A 279 26.69 2.30 -8.16
N ARG A 280 27.89 1.70 -8.19
CA ARG A 280 28.55 1.13 -7.01
C ARG A 280 28.91 2.19 -5.96
N HIS A 281 29.34 3.38 -6.39
CA HIS A 281 29.61 4.49 -5.48
C HIS A 281 28.32 5.02 -4.85
N LEU A 282 27.25 5.21 -5.62
CA LEU A 282 25.93 5.56 -5.09
C LEU A 282 25.43 4.50 -4.11
N GLN A 283 25.56 3.22 -4.47
CA GLN A 283 25.24 2.11 -3.58
C GLN A 283 26.05 2.22 -2.29
N SER A 284 27.35 2.49 -2.36
CA SER A 284 28.19 2.69 -1.17
C SER A 284 27.72 3.88 -0.33
N MET A 285 27.33 5.00 -0.95
CA MET A 285 26.81 6.18 -0.21
C MET A 285 25.49 5.85 0.51
N LEU A 286 24.65 5.03 -0.11
CA LEU A 286 23.37 4.56 0.42
C LEU A 286 23.51 3.44 1.47
N THR A 287 24.57 2.62 1.39
CA THR A 287 24.81 1.49 2.31
C THR A 287 25.80 1.82 3.43
N THR A 288 26.50 2.96 3.35
CA THR A 288 27.33 3.43 4.45
C THR A 288 26.42 3.78 5.63
N PRO A 289 26.72 3.28 6.85
CA PRO A 289 25.82 3.31 8.01
C PRO A 289 25.48 4.71 8.55
N ASP A 290 26.14 5.75 8.07
CA ASP A 290 25.76 7.14 8.31
C ASP A 290 24.57 7.49 7.41
N LEU A 291 23.40 7.02 7.84
CA LEU A 291 22.13 7.29 7.16
C LEU A 291 21.93 8.79 6.99
N ILE A 292 21.44 9.16 5.81
CA ILE A 292 21.13 10.55 5.45
C ILE A 292 20.01 11.13 6.34
N MET A 293 19.23 10.28 7.01
CA MET A 293 18.18 10.67 7.94
C MET A 293 18.04 9.63 9.06
N ASP A 294 17.60 10.07 10.24
CA ASP A 294 17.30 9.21 11.38
C ASP A 294 15.87 8.65 11.32
N GLY A 295 14.95 9.34 10.65
CA GLY A 295 13.59 8.87 10.47
C GLY A 295 12.85 9.60 9.36
N ALA A 296 11.77 8.98 8.89
CA ALA A 296 10.82 9.57 7.97
C ALA A 296 9.40 9.08 8.29
N ALA A 297 8.43 9.98 8.42
CA ALA A 297 7.02 9.66 8.58
C ALA A 297 6.22 10.35 7.47
N PHE A 298 5.26 9.63 6.90
CA PHE A 298 4.38 10.06 5.84
C PHE A 298 2.94 9.81 6.29
N ARG A 299 2.09 10.80 6.11
CA ARG A 299 0.64 10.73 6.30
C ARG A 299 -0.03 11.20 5.04
N PHE A 300 -1.06 10.49 4.63
CA PHE A 300 -1.95 10.84 3.53
C PHE A 300 -3.37 10.80 4.06
N GLY A 301 -4.13 11.85 3.79
CA GLY A 301 -5.49 12.03 4.28
C GLY A 301 -6.42 12.51 3.17
N VAL A 302 -7.66 12.04 3.20
CA VAL A 302 -8.75 12.53 2.36
C VAL A 302 -9.97 12.74 3.24
N GLU A 303 -10.63 13.89 3.10
CA GLU A 303 -11.86 14.23 3.82
C GLU A 303 -13.00 14.50 2.84
N ASP A 304 -14.21 14.10 3.24
CA ASP A 304 -15.47 14.29 2.51
C ASP A 304 -15.40 13.90 1.03
N ALA A 305 -14.84 12.71 0.74
CA ALA A 305 -14.75 12.20 -0.63
C ALA A 305 -16.06 11.58 -1.10
N ARG A 306 -16.40 11.83 -2.36
CA ARG A 306 -17.52 11.24 -3.10
C ARG A 306 -17.05 10.91 -4.49
N ILE A 307 -17.34 9.70 -4.96
CA ILE A 307 -16.95 9.22 -6.29
C ILE A 307 -18.19 8.73 -7.01
N GLY A 308 -18.40 9.21 -8.25
CA GLY A 308 -19.37 8.81 -9.28
C GLY A 308 -20.59 9.73 -9.48
N GLU A 309 -21.47 9.34 -10.41
CA GLU A 309 -22.37 10.25 -11.16
C GLU A 309 -23.67 10.70 -10.47
N ALA A 310 -24.12 9.99 -9.43
CA ALA A 310 -25.39 10.28 -8.75
C ALA A 310 -25.22 11.20 -7.53
N ALA A 311 -26.29 11.90 -7.12
CA ALA A 311 -26.33 12.66 -5.88
C ALA A 311 -26.12 11.73 -4.66
N GLY A 312 -24.85 11.57 -4.25
CA GLY A 312 -24.41 10.63 -3.20
C GLY A 312 -23.19 9.80 -3.60
N GLY A 313 -22.93 9.61 -4.89
CA GLY A 313 -21.86 8.77 -5.47
C GLY A 313 -22.02 7.27 -5.18
N PRO A 314 -21.62 6.34 -6.06
CA PRO A 314 -21.45 4.92 -5.70
C PRO A 314 -20.57 4.69 -4.47
N MET A 315 -19.72 5.65 -4.10
CA MET A 315 -18.94 5.61 -2.87
C MET A 315 -18.83 7.00 -2.26
N SER A 316 -18.96 7.09 -0.94
CA SER A 316 -18.57 8.26 -0.16
C SER A 316 -17.79 7.84 1.08
N VAL A 317 -16.82 8.65 1.49
CA VAL A 317 -16.05 8.45 2.73
C VAL A 317 -15.83 9.80 3.39
N ALA A 318 -16.15 9.90 4.68
CA ALA A 318 -16.01 11.16 5.42
C ALA A 318 -14.55 11.45 5.74
N ARG A 319 -13.77 10.42 6.09
CA ARG A 319 -12.32 10.52 6.29
C ARG A 319 -11.64 9.24 5.87
N LEU A 320 -10.52 9.34 5.17
CA LEU A 320 -9.61 8.26 4.85
C LEU A 320 -8.21 8.71 5.26
N GLU A 321 -7.48 7.88 5.99
CA GLU A 321 -6.13 8.18 6.44
C GLU A 321 -5.23 6.98 6.22
N PHE A 322 -4.04 7.24 5.71
CA PHE A 322 -2.94 6.30 5.63
C PHE A 322 -1.72 6.94 6.26
N HIS A 323 -0.98 6.20 7.07
CA HIS A 323 0.31 6.64 7.57
C HIS A 323 1.35 5.54 7.45
N ALA A 324 2.59 5.92 7.21
CA ALA A 324 3.75 5.04 7.27
C ALA A 324 4.93 5.81 7.81
N GLY A 325 5.71 5.23 8.71
CA GLY A 325 6.88 5.91 9.26
C GLY A 325 7.98 4.97 9.69
N VAL A 326 9.21 5.47 9.66
CA VAL A 326 10.41 4.84 10.19
C VAL A 326 11.16 5.85 11.06
N SER A 327 11.80 5.40 12.13
CA SER A 327 12.60 6.26 13.02
C SER A 327 13.75 5.50 13.66
N GLY A 328 14.69 6.22 14.27
CA GLY A 328 15.84 5.63 14.97
C GLY A 328 16.84 4.93 14.05
N LEU A 329 16.81 5.18 12.75
CA LEU A 329 17.66 4.51 11.76
C LEU A 329 19.15 4.75 12.08
N ALA A 330 19.51 5.95 12.55
CA ALA A 330 20.90 6.27 12.89
C ALA A 330 21.33 5.72 14.26
N GLY A 331 20.40 5.16 15.04
CA GLY A 331 20.67 4.55 16.34
C GLY A 331 21.01 3.06 16.24
N GLY A 332 21.21 2.42 17.40
CA GLY A 332 21.36 0.96 17.48
C GLY A 332 20.05 0.19 17.25
N SER A 333 18.93 0.88 17.02
CA SER A 333 17.63 0.26 16.86
C SER A 333 16.68 1.18 16.09
N ALA A 334 16.01 0.65 15.08
CA ALA A 334 15.00 1.36 14.30
C ALA A 334 13.58 1.07 14.83
N ALA A 335 12.63 1.92 14.47
CA ALA A 335 11.21 1.64 14.60
C ALA A 335 10.51 1.87 13.27
N GLY A 336 9.45 1.13 13.00
CA GLY A 336 8.59 1.26 11.83
C GLY A 336 7.12 1.36 12.26
N SER A 337 6.29 2.04 11.49
CA SER A 337 4.85 2.10 11.66
C SER A 337 4.15 2.12 10.31
N ILE A 338 3.00 1.49 10.23
CA ILE A 338 2.07 1.59 9.11
C ILE A 338 0.67 1.57 9.67
N GLY A 339 -0.21 2.42 9.16
CA GLY A 339 -1.60 2.37 9.51
C GLY A 339 -2.50 2.92 8.44
N TYR A 340 -3.75 2.50 8.55
CA TYR A 340 -4.81 2.79 7.63
C TYR A 340 -6.11 2.91 8.41
N GLY A 341 -6.92 3.89 8.07
CA GLY A 341 -8.24 4.03 8.64
C GLY A 341 -9.19 4.78 7.72
N HIS A 342 -10.48 4.50 7.86
CA HIS A 342 -11.53 5.28 7.25
C HIS A 342 -12.71 5.45 8.20
N ASP A 343 -13.44 6.55 8.05
CA ASP A 343 -14.69 6.85 8.76
C ASP A 343 -15.76 7.29 7.76
N GLY A 344 -17.02 6.89 8.04
CA GLY A 344 -18.19 7.25 7.25
C GLY A 344 -18.19 6.67 5.84
N LEU A 345 -17.59 5.51 5.63
CA LEU A 345 -17.62 4.83 4.33
C LEU A 345 -19.06 4.38 4.03
N LYS A 346 -19.59 4.81 2.89
CA LYS A 346 -20.88 4.38 2.36
C LYS A 346 -20.70 3.97 0.91
N ILE A 347 -21.10 2.75 0.59
CA ILE A 347 -21.12 2.24 -0.78
C ILE A 347 -22.58 2.18 -1.24
N LEU A 348 -22.92 2.98 -2.24
CA LEU A 348 -24.25 2.98 -2.86
C LEU A 348 -24.23 1.98 -4.03
N LEU A 349 -25.04 0.93 -3.89
CA LEU A 349 -25.24 -0.22 -4.79
C LEU A 349 -25.26 0.14 -6.30
N PRO A 350 -24.78 -0.75 -7.20
CA PRO A 350 -25.06 -2.19 -7.21
C PRO A 350 -23.81 -3.07 -7.15
N LEU A 351 -23.13 -3.12 -6.01
CA LEU A 351 -22.16 -4.20 -5.76
C LEU A 351 -22.91 -5.42 -5.21
N PRO A 352 -22.47 -6.66 -5.53
CA PRO A 352 -23.07 -7.90 -5.02
C PRO A 352 -22.81 -8.15 -3.52
N VAL A 353 -22.37 -7.12 -2.79
CA VAL A 353 -22.07 -7.20 -1.36
C VAL A 353 -23.16 -6.43 -0.64
N ASP A 354 -23.77 -7.05 0.38
CA ASP A 354 -24.72 -6.36 1.25
C ASP A 354 -24.03 -5.13 1.86
N GLY A 355 -24.59 -3.94 1.65
CA GLY A 355 -24.05 -2.70 2.19
C GLY A 355 -23.94 -2.71 3.72
N ALA A 356 -24.72 -3.56 4.40
CA ALA A 356 -24.62 -3.79 5.84
C ALA A 356 -23.31 -4.50 6.27
N ALA A 357 -22.63 -5.20 5.36
CA ALA A 357 -21.38 -5.89 5.62
C ALA A 357 -20.14 -4.97 5.51
N VAL A 358 -20.30 -3.76 4.96
CA VAL A 358 -19.20 -2.80 4.81
C VAL A 358 -19.06 -2.01 6.12
N PRO A 359 -17.87 -2.00 6.75
CA PRO A 359 -17.66 -1.21 7.96
C PRO A 359 -17.90 0.27 7.70
N GLU A 360 -18.66 0.94 8.56
CA GLU A 360 -18.81 2.41 8.53
C GLU A 360 -17.49 3.08 8.90
N SER A 361 -16.74 2.47 9.83
CA SER A 361 -15.38 2.88 10.16
C SER A 361 -14.45 1.69 10.32
N PHE A 362 -13.23 1.84 9.83
CA PHE A 362 -12.11 0.94 10.04
C PHE A 362 -10.90 1.72 10.52
N GLY A 363 -10.06 1.13 11.36
CA GLY A 363 -8.75 1.66 11.70
C GLY A 363 -7.82 0.50 12.02
N LEU A 364 -6.54 0.64 11.67
CA LEU A 364 -5.48 -0.29 12.03
C LEU A 364 -4.17 0.50 12.04
N GLU A 365 -3.44 0.46 13.15
CA GLU A 365 -2.06 0.93 13.24
C GLU A 365 -1.18 -0.22 13.73
N LEU A 366 -0.16 -0.54 12.94
CA LEU A 366 0.88 -1.50 13.24
C LEU A 366 2.18 -0.73 13.44
N ALA A 367 2.78 -0.84 14.62
CA ALA A 367 4.08 -0.28 14.92
C ALA A 367 5.03 -1.39 15.38
N VAL A 368 6.30 -1.29 15.00
CA VAL A 368 7.36 -2.19 15.45
C VAL A 368 8.51 -1.33 15.95
N GLU A 369 8.88 -1.50 17.20
CA GLU A 369 9.93 -0.74 17.86
C GLU A 369 11.16 -1.62 18.09
N ARG A 370 12.33 -0.99 18.09
CA ARG A 370 13.64 -1.57 18.42
C ARG A 370 14.12 -2.67 17.46
N ILE A 371 13.86 -2.52 16.18
CA ILE A 371 14.34 -3.39 15.11
C ILE A 371 15.88 -3.26 15.00
N PRO A 372 16.65 -4.35 15.07
CA PRO A 372 18.11 -4.33 14.92
C PRO A 372 18.49 -4.18 13.44
N GLY A 373 18.40 -2.96 12.91
CA GLY A 373 18.46 -2.69 11.47
C GLY A 373 19.68 -3.27 10.77
N ARG A 374 20.89 -3.09 11.32
CA ARG A 374 22.13 -3.61 10.74
C ARG A 374 22.16 -5.13 10.70
N ASP A 375 21.89 -5.76 11.85
CA ASP A 375 21.94 -7.22 11.93
C ASP A 375 20.84 -7.87 11.08
N LEU A 376 19.69 -7.20 10.92
CA LEU A 376 18.63 -7.63 10.02
C LEU A 376 19.08 -7.53 8.56
N LEU A 377 19.73 -6.44 8.16
CA LEU A 377 20.30 -6.30 6.82
C LEU A 377 21.41 -7.34 6.57
N ASP A 378 22.22 -7.66 7.58
CA ASP A 378 23.25 -8.69 7.49
C ASP A 378 22.61 -10.09 7.35
N LEU A 379 21.52 -10.38 8.09
CA LEU A 379 20.75 -11.61 7.98
C LEU A 379 20.10 -11.75 6.59
N LEU A 380 19.48 -10.68 6.08
CA LEU A 380 18.87 -10.64 4.75
C LEU A 380 19.93 -10.71 3.63
N GLY A 381 21.07 -10.05 3.82
CA GLY A 381 22.19 -10.03 2.88
C GLY A 381 22.94 -11.36 2.82
N ALA A 382 23.02 -12.10 3.92
CA ALA A 382 23.63 -13.43 3.97
C ALA A 382 22.85 -14.46 3.13
N GLY A 383 21.55 -14.27 2.92
CA GLY A 383 20.73 -15.07 2.00
C GLY A 383 20.91 -14.70 0.51
N GLY A 384 21.61 -13.60 0.20
CA GLY A 384 21.66 -12.93 -1.11
C GLY A 384 22.44 -13.63 -2.24
N GLY A 385 22.61 -14.95 -2.19
CA GLY A 385 23.15 -15.73 -3.31
C GLY A 385 22.09 -16.14 -4.35
N THR A 386 20.81 -16.13 -3.99
CA THR A 386 19.69 -16.47 -4.87
C THR A 386 18.90 -15.20 -5.20
N ALA A 387 18.28 -15.17 -6.38
CA ALA A 387 17.58 -13.99 -6.89
C ALA A 387 16.63 -13.40 -5.85
N ALA A 388 16.56 -12.07 -5.78
CA ALA A 388 15.70 -11.31 -4.88
C ALA A 388 14.28 -11.90 -4.87
N GLY A 389 13.92 -12.65 -3.83
CA GLY A 389 12.64 -13.35 -3.76
C GLY A 389 12.57 -14.53 -2.79
N ASP A 390 13.69 -15.17 -2.45
CA ASP A 390 13.67 -16.37 -1.60
C ASP A 390 13.64 -16.04 -0.09
N TRP A 391 12.58 -15.35 0.34
CA TRP A 391 12.31 -15.07 1.76
C TRP A 391 12.14 -16.35 2.58
N ALA A 392 11.82 -17.47 1.94
CA ALA A 392 11.70 -18.78 2.58
C ALA A 392 13.05 -19.31 3.09
N ALA A 393 14.17 -18.78 2.58
CA ALA A 393 15.52 -19.16 3.02
C ALA A 393 16.01 -18.40 4.27
N VAL A 394 15.27 -17.39 4.74
CA VAL A 394 15.63 -16.71 6.00
C VAL A 394 15.37 -17.68 7.15
N ASP A 395 16.43 -18.05 7.87
CA ASP A 395 16.32 -18.86 9.08
C ASP A 395 15.46 -18.12 10.12
N GLU A 396 14.22 -18.57 10.27
CA GLU A 396 13.23 -18.00 11.19
C GLU A 396 13.74 -18.00 12.64
N ALA A 397 14.48 -19.04 13.05
CA ALA A 397 15.06 -19.11 14.38
C ALA A 397 16.15 -18.04 14.57
N ALA A 398 16.96 -17.79 13.53
CA ALA A 398 17.94 -16.72 13.54
C ALA A 398 17.28 -15.34 13.58
N LEU A 399 16.21 -15.13 12.81
CA LEU A 399 15.43 -13.89 12.84
C LEU A 399 14.80 -13.67 14.23
N LEU A 400 14.14 -14.67 14.79
CA LEU A 400 13.51 -14.57 16.11
C LEU A 400 14.56 -14.31 17.21
N ALA A 401 15.70 -15.01 17.19
CA ALA A 401 16.79 -14.78 18.14
C ALA A 401 17.41 -13.37 17.99
N LEU A 402 17.41 -12.82 16.77
CA LEU A 402 17.81 -11.44 16.52
C LEU A 402 16.82 -10.45 17.14
N LEU A 403 15.53 -10.63 16.87
CA LEU A 403 14.46 -9.76 17.38
C LEU A 403 14.40 -9.80 18.92
N GLN A 404 14.58 -10.97 19.52
CA GLN A 404 14.64 -11.16 20.97
C GLN A 404 15.84 -10.44 21.61
N ARG A 405 17.03 -10.54 21.00
CA ARG A 405 18.22 -9.82 21.49
C ARG A 405 18.04 -8.32 21.45
N ALA A 406 17.34 -7.82 20.43
CA ALA A 406 17.03 -6.40 20.33
C ALA A 406 15.90 -5.94 21.29
N GLY A 407 15.14 -6.90 21.83
CA GLY A 407 13.93 -6.62 22.60
C GLY A 407 12.85 -5.97 21.74
N THR A 408 12.73 -6.44 20.49
CA THR A 408 11.79 -5.89 19.50
C THR A 408 10.37 -6.01 20.01
N THR A 409 9.60 -4.94 19.89
CA THR A 409 8.18 -4.91 20.30
C THR A 409 7.32 -4.57 19.10
N ALA A 410 6.37 -5.43 18.75
CA ALA A 410 5.32 -5.16 17.79
C ALA A 410 4.04 -4.74 18.53
N ARG A 411 3.41 -3.68 18.07
CA ARG A 411 2.19 -3.11 18.65
C ARG A 411 1.14 -2.98 17.55
N VAL A 412 -0.07 -3.44 17.86
CA VAL A 412 -1.29 -3.16 17.11
C VAL A 412 -2.11 -2.23 17.96
N SER A 413 -2.36 -1.00 17.53
CA SER A 413 -3.18 -0.06 18.30
C SER A 413 -4.29 0.53 17.45
N GLY A 414 -5.41 0.85 18.11
CA GLY A 414 -6.54 1.50 17.44
C GLY A 414 -7.14 0.65 16.33
N ALA A 415 -6.93 -0.67 16.36
CA ALA A 415 -7.53 -1.57 15.38
C ALA A 415 -9.02 -1.62 15.68
N ARG A 416 -9.84 -1.02 14.82
CA ARG A 416 -11.27 -0.86 15.06
C ARG A 416 -12.06 -1.19 13.82
N ILE A 417 -13.20 -1.83 14.01
CA ILE A 417 -14.21 -2.07 13.00
C ILE A 417 -15.53 -1.63 13.61
N ARG A 418 -16.31 -0.81 12.91
CA ARG A 418 -17.70 -0.46 13.31
C ARG A 418 -18.63 -0.74 12.15
N MET A 419 -19.78 -1.30 12.49
CA MET A 419 -20.93 -1.53 11.61
C MET A 419 -22.18 -1.00 12.33
N ALA A 420 -23.32 -0.92 11.65
CA ALA A 420 -24.57 -0.43 12.24
C ALA A 420 -24.96 -1.24 13.49
N GLY A 421 -24.71 -0.65 14.67
CA GLY A 421 -25.00 -1.27 15.97
C GLY A 421 -24.05 -2.41 16.38
N MET A 422 -22.92 -2.62 15.72
CA MET A 422 -21.91 -3.63 16.06
C MET A 422 -20.50 -3.07 15.91
N GLY A 423 -19.53 -3.67 16.58
CA GLY A 423 -18.14 -3.25 16.41
C GLY A 423 -17.15 -4.15 17.12
N ALA A 424 -15.89 -4.05 16.71
CA ALA A 424 -14.77 -4.69 17.38
C ALA A 424 -13.63 -3.68 17.54
N ASP A 425 -12.98 -3.70 18.70
CA ASP A 425 -11.74 -2.99 19.00
C ASP A 425 -10.68 -3.99 19.41
N LEU A 426 -9.50 -3.88 18.84
CA LEU A 426 -8.33 -4.69 19.14
C LEU A 426 -7.17 -3.76 19.47
N ASP A 427 -6.60 -3.96 20.66
CA ASP A 427 -5.30 -3.41 21.03
C ASP A 427 -4.39 -4.58 21.40
N ALA A 428 -3.27 -4.73 20.72
CA ALA A 428 -2.28 -5.77 21.01
C ALA A 428 -0.87 -5.17 21.15
N GLU A 429 -0.09 -5.75 22.05
CA GLU A 429 1.31 -5.42 22.26
C GLU A 429 2.05 -6.74 22.46
N ILE A 430 2.95 -7.07 21.54
CA ILE A 430 3.67 -8.32 21.45
C ILE A 430 5.17 -8.00 21.47
N GLN A 431 5.89 -8.52 22.44
CA GLN A 431 7.32 -8.34 22.60
C GLN A 431 8.06 -9.64 22.36
N ALA A 432 9.09 -9.61 21.51
CA ALA A 432 10.04 -10.70 21.40
C ALA A 432 10.82 -10.80 22.71
N SER A 433 10.72 -11.95 23.38
CA SER A 433 11.29 -12.15 24.71
C SER A 433 12.19 -13.38 24.71
N ALA A 434 13.47 -13.18 25.06
CA ALA A 434 14.41 -14.29 25.22
C ALA A 434 14.11 -15.18 26.44
N THR A 435 13.28 -14.73 27.38
CA THR A 435 12.91 -15.52 28.57
C THR A 435 11.63 -16.31 28.40
N ALA A 436 10.78 -15.93 27.43
CA ALA A 436 9.55 -16.63 27.13
C ALA A 436 9.87 -17.98 26.46
N PRO A 437 9.23 -19.10 26.85
CA PRO A 437 9.53 -20.42 26.29
C PRO A 437 9.32 -20.52 24.76
N ASP A 438 8.35 -19.77 24.26
CA ASP A 438 7.96 -19.62 22.86
C ASP A 438 8.53 -18.35 22.22
N GLY A 439 9.38 -17.61 22.93
CA GLY A 439 10.07 -16.44 22.41
C GLY A 439 9.24 -15.16 22.36
N ILE A 440 8.00 -15.18 22.87
CA ILE A 440 7.03 -14.10 22.77
C ILE A 440 6.35 -13.86 24.12
N ALA A 441 6.24 -12.60 24.52
CA ALA A 441 5.42 -12.13 25.63
C ALA A 441 4.52 -11.00 25.16
N GLY A 442 3.42 -10.71 25.83
CA GLY A 442 2.56 -9.61 25.38
C GLY A 442 1.18 -9.55 26.02
N ARG A 443 0.37 -8.63 25.51
CA ARG A 443 -1.02 -8.42 25.91
C ARG A 443 -1.88 -8.18 24.68
N LEU A 444 -3.05 -8.78 24.64
CA LEU A 444 -4.08 -8.54 23.65
C LEU A 444 -5.39 -8.19 24.37
N VAL A 445 -6.03 -7.11 23.96
CA VAL A 445 -7.35 -6.69 24.42
C VAL A 445 -8.27 -6.62 23.23
N LEU A 446 -9.25 -7.52 23.16
CA LEU A 446 -10.33 -7.50 22.19
C LEU A 446 -11.60 -7.05 22.90
N THR A 447 -12.32 -6.09 22.33
CA THR A 447 -13.65 -5.68 22.78
C THR A 447 -14.62 -5.77 21.62
N VAL A 448 -15.70 -6.54 21.76
CA VAL A 448 -16.74 -6.67 20.72
C VAL A 448 -18.05 -6.14 21.26
N VAL A 449 -18.67 -5.23 20.50
CA VAL A 449 -19.96 -4.61 20.79
C VAL A 449 -21.06 -5.42 20.10
N ASN A 450 -22.07 -5.80 20.89
CA ASN A 450 -23.25 -6.55 20.52
C ASN A 450 -22.97 -7.93 19.89
N LEU A 451 -21.94 -8.64 20.39
CA LEU A 451 -21.65 -10.02 19.96
C LEU A 451 -22.88 -10.94 20.09
N ASP A 452 -23.69 -10.76 21.13
CA ASP A 452 -24.91 -11.54 21.35
C ASP A 452 -25.88 -11.45 20.17
N ARG A 453 -25.94 -10.29 19.49
CA ARG A 453 -26.77 -10.11 18.29
C ARG A 453 -26.19 -10.85 17.09
N ILE A 454 -24.87 -10.88 16.95
CA ILE A 454 -24.18 -11.66 15.91
C ILE A 454 -24.47 -13.14 16.11
N VAL A 455 -24.31 -13.65 17.34
CA VAL A 455 -24.61 -15.06 17.68
C VAL A 455 -26.08 -15.38 17.42
N ALA A 456 -27.00 -14.50 17.81
CA ALA A 456 -28.43 -14.70 17.57
C ALA A 456 -28.79 -14.69 16.08
N ALA A 457 -28.18 -13.82 15.28
CA ALA A 457 -28.38 -13.76 13.84
C ALA A 457 -27.82 -15.00 13.12
N LEU A 458 -26.69 -15.53 13.60
CA LEU A 458 -26.05 -16.74 13.06
C LEU A 458 -26.66 -18.05 13.58
N GLY A 459 -27.47 -18.00 14.65
CA GLY A 459 -28.03 -19.17 15.33
C GLY A 459 -28.67 -20.27 14.45
N PRO A 460 -29.32 -19.96 13.31
CA PRO A 460 -29.85 -21.00 12.41
C PRO A 460 -28.76 -21.75 11.62
N LEU A 461 -27.56 -21.18 11.48
CA LEU A 461 -26.42 -21.75 10.77
C LEU A 461 -25.56 -22.52 11.79
N ILE A 462 -25.90 -23.78 12.02
CA ILE A 462 -25.13 -24.66 12.91
C ILE A 462 -23.83 -25.04 12.20
N THR A 463 -22.77 -24.26 12.41
CA THR A 463 -21.42 -24.57 11.94
C THR A 463 -20.45 -24.61 13.13
N ASP A 464 -19.31 -25.30 12.99
CA ASP A 464 -18.27 -25.39 14.03
C ASP A 464 -17.77 -23.99 14.44
N GLU A 465 -17.82 -23.03 13.52
CA GLU A 465 -17.49 -21.62 13.79
C GLU A 465 -18.48 -20.99 14.77
N LEU A 466 -19.78 -21.34 14.72
CA LEU A 466 -20.77 -20.84 15.68
C LEU A 466 -20.45 -21.33 17.09
N ALA A 467 -20.01 -22.58 17.26
CA ALA A 467 -19.59 -23.10 18.56
C ALA A 467 -18.38 -22.34 19.11
N ALA A 468 -17.41 -21.99 18.25
CA ALA A 468 -16.27 -21.17 18.64
C ALA A 468 -16.69 -19.74 19.05
N VAL A 469 -17.61 -19.12 18.32
CA VAL A 469 -18.14 -17.78 18.67
C VAL A 469 -18.95 -17.81 19.97
N GLN A 470 -19.75 -18.85 20.19
CA GLN A 470 -20.48 -19.05 21.45
C GLN A 470 -19.52 -19.25 22.63
N LEU A 471 -18.48 -20.06 22.46
CA LEU A 471 -17.45 -20.24 23.48
C LEU A 471 -16.73 -18.90 23.76
N ALA A 472 -16.39 -18.14 22.73
CA ALA A 472 -15.79 -16.82 22.89
C ALA A 472 -16.71 -15.90 23.72
N ALA A 473 -18.00 -15.83 23.39
CA ALA A 473 -18.99 -15.04 24.13
C ALA A 473 -19.07 -15.44 25.62
N VAL A 474 -18.93 -16.73 25.94
CA VAL A 474 -18.93 -17.23 27.33
C VAL A 474 -17.64 -16.86 28.07
N LEU A 475 -16.50 -16.86 27.38
CA LEU A 475 -15.19 -16.54 27.97
C LEU A 475 -14.95 -15.03 28.13
N GLY A 476 -15.74 -14.19 27.45
CA GLY A 476 -15.64 -12.74 27.51
C GLY A 476 -16.19 -12.14 28.81
N GLN A 477 -15.58 -11.04 29.27
CA GLN A 477 -16.19 -10.18 30.29
C GLN A 477 -17.33 -9.41 29.65
N ARG A 478 -18.57 -9.83 29.91
CA ARG A 478 -19.79 -9.17 29.44
C ARG A 478 -20.13 -7.97 30.32
N ALA A 479 -20.38 -6.82 29.70
CA ALA A 479 -20.95 -5.64 30.33
C ALA A 479 -22.11 -5.11 29.49
N GLU A 480 -23.16 -4.60 30.13
CA GLU A 480 -24.35 -4.07 29.45
C GLU A 480 -24.56 -2.61 29.88
N ALA A 481 -24.59 -1.71 28.91
CA ALA A 481 -24.81 -0.29 29.12
C ALA A 481 -26.32 0.01 29.29
N PRO A 482 -26.69 1.16 29.90
CA PRO A 482 -28.10 1.51 30.12
C PRO A 482 -28.96 1.63 28.85
N ASP A 483 -28.33 1.82 27.69
CA ASP A 483 -28.98 1.88 26.37
C ASP A 483 -29.21 0.48 25.74
N GLY A 484 -28.86 -0.59 26.46
CA GLY A 484 -28.96 -1.98 26.00
C GLY A 484 -27.79 -2.44 25.12
N THR A 485 -26.74 -1.63 24.98
CA THR A 485 -25.51 -2.04 24.29
C THR A 485 -24.75 -3.04 25.15
N VAL A 486 -24.47 -4.22 24.60
CA VAL A 486 -23.67 -5.25 25.27
C VAL A 486 -22.24 -5.22 24.75
N THR A 487 -21.25 -5.20 25.62
CA THR A 487 -19.83 -5.30 25.25
C THR A 487 -19.24 -6.56 25.86
N HIS A 488 -18.51 -7.33 25.05
CA HIS A 488 -17.71 -8.45 25.48
C HIS A 488 -16.24 -8.09 25.40
N ARG A 489 -15.48 -8.30 26.48
CA ARG A 489 -14.06 -7.96 26.56
C ARG A 489 -13.21 -9.19 26.85
N TRP A 490 -12.16 -9.41 26.07
CA TRP A 490 -11.13 -10.43 26.28
C TRP A 490 -9.79 -9.75 26.47
N ALA A 491 -9.23 -9.84 27.67
CA ALA A 491 -7.89 -9.38 27.99
C ALA A 491 -6.98 -10.59 28.16
N MET A 492 -6.23 -10.92 27.11
CA MET A 492 -5.22 -11.98 27.13
C MET A 492 -3.85 -11.40 27.49
N THR A 493 -3.11 -12.06 28.36
CA THR A 493 -1.69 -11.76 28.61
C THR A 493 -0.86 -13.03 28.43
N ARG A 494 0.36 -12.86 27.93
CA ARG A 494 1.41 -13.87 27.88
C ARG A 494 2.60 -13.30 28.62
N ASP A 495 2.85 -13.80 29.82
CA ASP A 495 3.94 -13.33 30.66
C ASP A 495 5.28 -13.90 30.17
N PRO A 496 6.42 -13.25 30.46
CA PRO A 496 7.74 -13.72 30.05
C PRO A 496 8.16 -15.07 30.62
N ASP A 497 7.41 -15.64 31.57
CA ASP A 497 7.61 -16.98 32.12
C ASP A 497 6.80 -18.07 31.36
N GLY A 498 6.05 -17.67 30.32
CA GLY A 498 5.21 -18.56 29.53
C GLY A 498 3.83 -18.81 30.15
N ARG A 499 3.44 -18.07 31.19
CA ARG A 499 2.07 -18.11 31.70
C ARG A 499 1.14 -17.30 30.80
N SER A 500 0.03 -17.91 30.38
CA SER A 500 -1.03 -17.23 29.64
C SER A 500 -2.22 -16.97 30.55
N THR A 501 -2.74 -15.74 30.60
CA THR A 501 -4.00 -15.44 31.28
C THR A 501 -5.05 -14.92 30.31
N LEU A 502 -6.32 -15.25 30.55
CA LEU A 502 -7.48 -14.68 29.87
C LEU A 502 -8.41 -14.09 30.93
N ASN A 503 -8.62 -12.78 30.86
CA ASN A 503 -9.42 -12.03 31.83
C ASN A 503 -8.92 -12.23 33.28
N GLY A 504 -7.60 -12.40 33.44
CA GLY A 504 -6.92 -12.66 34.72
C GLY A 504 -6.88 -14.13 35.16
N ASN A 505 -7.59 -15.03 34.48
CA ASN A 505 -7.59 -16.46 34.77
C ASN A 505 -6.45 -17.15 34.02
N ASP A 506 -5.71 -18.02 34.69
CA ASP A 506 -4.66 -18.82 34.05
C ASP A 506 -5.28 -19.81 33.05
N VAL A 507 -4.91 -19.64 31.78
CA VAL A 507 -5.33 -20.49 30.65
C VAL A 507 -4.14 -21.17 29.99
N SER A 508 -2.99 -21.22 30.66
CA SER A 508 -1.74 -21.75 30.10
C SER A 508 -1.89 -23.18 29.58
N ALA A 509 -2.69 -24.02 30.27
CA ALA A 509 -2.96 -25.39 29.85
C ALA A 509 -3.80 -25.49 28.56
N LEU A 510 -4.71 -24.53 28.32
CA LEU A 510 -5.55 -24.48 27.11
C LEU A 510 -4.77 -23.90 25.92
N VAL A 511 -3.92 -22.91 26.19
CA VAL A 511 -3.20 -22.14 25.17
C VAL A 511 -1.91 -22.84 24.74
N GLY A 512 -1.23 -23.53 25.66
CA GLY A 512 0.07 -24.15 25.43
C GLY A 512 0.09 -25.14 24.28
N ASP A 513 -0.96 -25.98 24.14
CA ASP A 513 -1.03 -26.99 23.07
C ASP A 513 -1.29 -26.37 21.69
N HIS A 514 -2.08 -25.29 21.63
CA HIS A 514 -2.41 -24.59 20.38
C HIS A 514 -1.26 -23.71 19.86
N PHE A 515 -0.57 -22.98 20.73
CA PHE A 515 0.61 -22.21 20.30
C PHE A 515 1.78 -23.12 19.96
N ALA A 516 1.95 -24.23 20.68
CA ALA A 516 2.91 -25.27 20.29
C ALA A 516 2.54 -25.89 18.93
N SER A 517 1.25 -26.07 18.60
CA SER A 517 0.86 -26.53 17.26
C SER A 517 1.08 -25.48 16.17
N LEU A 518 0.85 -24.20 16.44
CA LEU A 518 1.17 -23.12 15.49
C LEU A 518 2.68 -23.04 15.25
N GLY A 519 3.50 -23.09 16.31
CA GLY A 519 4.96 -23.15 16.18
C GLY A 519 5.46 -24.42 15.46
N ARG A 520 4.82 -25.57 15.64
CA ARG A 520 5.14 -26.80 14.91
C ARG A 520 4.68 -26.79 13.45
N SER A 521 3.58 -26.10 13.14
CA SER A 521 3.11 -25.91 11.77
C SER A 521 3.96 -24.90 11.00
N LEU A 522 4.65 -24.00 11.72
CA LEU A 522 5.60 -23.03 11.16
C LEU A 522 7.04 -23.57 11.15
N GLY A 523 7.35 -24.60 11.94
CA GLY A 523 8.65 -25.26 11.96
C GLY A 523 8.98 -26.00 10.66
N SER A 524 10.15 -25.68 10.10
CA SER A 524 10.67 -26.22 8.85
C SER A 524 10.70 -27.77 8.81
N PRO A 525 10.38 -28.43 7.67
CA PRO A 525 10.43 -29.88 7.51
C PRO A 525 11.84 -30.51 7.59
N SER A 526 12.90 -29.72 7.81
CA SER A 526 14.28 -30.13 7.50
C SER A 526 14.94 -31.11 8.48
N ASP A 527 14.33 -31.40 9.64
CA ASP A 527 14.94 -32.29 10.65
C ASP A 527 14.56 -33.78 10.51
N ARG A 528 13.90 -34.19 9.41
CA ARG A 528 13.79 -35.63 9.10
C ARG A 528 15.10 -36.14 8.50
N ALA A 529 15.89 -36.80 9.35
CA ALA A 529 16.96 -37.70 8.92
C ALA A 529 16.43 -38.70 7.86
N PRO A 530 17.23 -39.05 6.85
CA PRO A 530 16.78 -39.87 5.72
C PRO A 530 16.55 -41.32 6.16
N SER A 531 15.33 -41.63 6.61
CA SER A 531 14.83 -43.00 6.72
C SER A 531 14.24 -43.39 5.36
N GLY A 532 14.93 -44.25 4.62
CA GLY A 532 14.53 -44.74 3.30
C GLY A 532 13.33 -45.70 3.32
N GLY A 533 12.13 -45.21 3.63
CA GLY A 533 10.87 -45.94 3.50
C GLY A 533 9.83 -45.10 2.79
N SER A 534 9.19 -45.69 1.77
CA SER A 534 8.02 -45.19 1.03
C SER A 534 7.32 -43.99 1.67
N GLY A 535 7.73 -42.79 1.27
CA GLY A 535 7.24 -41.54 1.83
C GLY A 535 5.82 -41.27 1.35
N THR A 536 4.92 -41.02 2.30
CA THR A 536 3.68 -40.27 2.03
C THR A 536 4.08 -38.91 1.46
N PRO A 537 3.69 -38.55 0.22
CA PRO A 537 4.04 -37.27 -0.38
C PRO A 537 3.52 -36.13 0.49
N ALA A 538 4.37 -35.14 0.75
CA ALA A 538 3.98 -33.93 1.48
C ALA A 538 3.05 -33.09 0.61
N ALA A 539 1.98 -32.55 1.20
CA ALA A 539 0.93 -31.78 0.52
C ALA A 539 1.37 -30.36 0.06
N GLY A 540 2.65 -30.14 -0.19
CA GLY A 540 3.20 -28.84 -0.59
C GLY A 540 3.16 -28.59 -2.09
N ASP A 541 3.32 -29.65 -2.90
CA ASP A 541 3.65 -29.51 -4.33
C ASP A 541 2.44 -29.74 -5.28
N GLY A 542 1.24 -29.99 -4.75
CA GLY A 542 0.03 -30.27 -5.53
C GLY A 542 -0.78 -31.45 -5.00
N ILE A 543 -1.94 -31.71 -5.61
CA ILE A 543 -2.78 -32.88 -5.30
C ILE A 543 -2.47 -34.01 -6.28
N SER A 544 -2.04 -35.17 -5.77
CA SER A 544 -1.83 -36.38 -6.58
C SER A 544 -2.99 -37.37 -6.44
N ALA A 545 -3.14 -38.25 -7.42
CA ALA A 545 -4.18 -39.28 -7.40
C ALA A 545 -4.04 -40.25 -6.21
N ALA A 546 -2.81 -40.64 -5.86
CA ALA A 546 -2.55 -41.49 -4.71
C ALA A 546 -2.91 -40.78 -3.39
N PHE A 547 -2.60 -39.49 -3.29
CA PHE A 547 -2.98 -38.68 -2.13
C PHE A 547 -4.50 -38.60 -1.98
N LEU A 548 -5.22 -38.25 -3.05
CA LEU A 548 -6.68 -38.16 -3.00
C LEU A 548 -7.34 -39.51 -2.68
N ALA A 549 -6.88 -40.60 -3.29
CA ALA A 549 -7.39 -41.94 -3.01
C ALA A 549 -7.24 -42.30 -1.52
N ALA A 550 -6.09 -42.02 -0.91
CA ALA A 550 -5.88 -42.22 0.52
C ALA A 550 -6.82 -41.37 1.37
N ARG A 551 -7.08 -40.10 0.98
CA ARG A 551 -8.09 -39.27 1.68
C ARG A 551 -9.48 -39.90 1.57
N LEU A 552 -9.91 -40.33 0.39
CA LEU A 552 -11.23 -40.96 0.19
C LEU A 552 -11.39 -42.25 1.00
N GLU A 553 -10.34 -43.06 1.11
CA GLU A 553 -10.33 -44.25 1.98
C GLU A 553 -10.50 -43.89 3.46
N GLU A 554 -9.93 -42.78 3.94
CA GLU A 554 -10.15 -42.28 5.30
C GLU A 554 -11.59 -41.82 5.56
N PHE A 555 -12.32 -41.45 4.51
CA PHE A 555 -13.77 -41.21 4.57
C PHE A 555 -14.59 -42.50 4.49
N GLY A 556 -13.94 -43.67 4.46
CA GLY A 556 -14.59 -44.98 4.35
C GLY A 556 -15.04 -45.33 2.94
N LEU A 557 -14.59 -44.59 1.92
CA LEU A 557 -14.92 -44.83 0.52
C LEU A 557 -13.85 -45.71 -0.13
N GLY A 558 -14.25 -46.81 -0.76
CA GLY A 558 -13.32 -47.68 -1.49
C GLY A 558 -12.83 -47.01 -2.76
N ALA A 559 -11.62 -46.44 -2.74
CA ALA A 559 -11.07 -45.69 -3.87
C ALA A 559 -10.16 -46.53 -4.78
N THR A 560 -10.27 -46.34 -6.09
CA THR A 560 -9.42 -46.99 -7.11
C THR A 560 -8.78 -45.93 -8.00
N VAL A 561 -7.46 -45.99 -8.15
CA VAL A 561 -6.69 -45.16 -9.08
C VAL A 561 -6.56 -45.89 -10.41
N ALA A 562 -6.97 -45.25 -11.51
CA ALA A 562 -6.83 -45.79 -12.87
C ALA A 562 -6.09 -44.80 -13.77
N VAL A 563 -5.27 -45.33 -14.69
CA VAL A 563 -4.60 -44.55 -15.73
C VAL A 563 -5.24 -44.90 -17.07
N GLY A 564 -5.87 -43.91 -17.70
CA GLY A 564 -6.53 -44.04 -18.99
C GLY A 564 -5.54 -44.24 -20.14
N ALA A 565 -6.05 -44.62 -21.31
CA ALA A 565 -5.22 -44.88 -22.50
C ALA A 565 -4.49 -43.62 -23.01
N SER A 566 -5.00 -42.43 -22.69
CA SER A 566 -4.38 -41.13 -22.96
C SER A 566 -3.28 -40.75 -21.95
N GLY A 567 -3.08 -41.55 -20.90
CA GLY A 567 -2.20 -41.24 -19.77
C GLY A 567 -2.86 -40.39 -18.69
N GLU A 568 -4.14 -40.03 -18.84
CA GLU A 568 -4.88 -39.31 -17.81
C GLU A 568 -5.10 -40.20 -16.58
N THR A 569 -4.83 -39.66 -15.39
CA THR A 569 -5.08 -40.40 -14.14
C THR A 569 -6.45 -40.00 -13.61
N THR A 570 -7.22 -40.98 -13.19
CA THR A 570 -8.53 -40.82 -12.58
C THR A 570 -8.57 -41.55 -11.24
N VAL A 571 -9.34 -41.02 -10.29
CA VAL A 571 -9.69 -41.73 -9.06
C VAL A 571 -11.19 -41.97 -9.10
N SER A 572 -11.62 -43.18 -8.78
CA SER A 572 -13.04 -43.52 -8.63
C SER A 572 -13.29 -44.07 -7.23
N ALA A 573 -14.45 -43.80 -6.65
CA ALA A 573 -14.83 -44.36 -5.35
C ALA A 573 -16.31 -44.73 -5.32
N ASP A 574 -16.60 -45.90 -4.75
CA ASP A 574 -17.96 -46.36 -4.51
C ASP A 574 -18.55 -45.62 -3.31
N LEU A 575 -19.79 -45.14 -3.47
CA LEU A 575 -20.52 -44.42 -2.42
C LEU A 575 -21.48 -45.33 -1.65
N ALA A 576 -21.76 -44.97 -0.40
CA ALA A 576 -22.61 -45.71 0.53
C ALA A 576 -23.91 -44.94 0.88
N ASP A 577 -24.77 -45.57 1.67
CA ASP A 577 -26.00 -44.99 2.22
C ASP A 577 -26.92 -44.38 1.16
N SER A 578 -27.37 -43.13 1.32
CA SER A 578 -28.25 -42.44 0.37
C SER A 578 -27.63 -42.21 -1.01
N LEU A 579 -26.33 -42.47 -1.16
CA LEU A 579 -25.60 -42.37 -2.43
C LEU A 579 -25.25 -43.75 -3.00
N GLU A 580 -25.78 -44.84 -2.46
CA GLU A 580 -25.49 -46.20 -2.93
C GLU A 580 -25.78 -46.37 -4.44
N GLY A 581 -24.84 -47.04 -5.12
CA GLY A 581 -24.90 -47.27 -6.56
C GLY A 581 -24.59 -46.04 -7.42
N LEU A 582 -24.08 -44.96 -6.82
CA LEU A 582 -23.42 -43.86 -7.53
C LEU A 582 -21.91 -44.00 -7.39
N ALA A 583 -21.17 -43.52 -8.40
CA ALA A 583 -19.72 -43.49 -8.40
C ALA A 583 -19.22 -42.05 -8.32
N LEU A 584 -18.38 -41.77 -7.33
CA LEU A 584 -17.58 -40.54 -7.28
C LEU A 584 -16.38 -40.73 -8.21
N GLU A 585 -16.15 -39.77 -9.10
CA GLU A 585 -14.95 -39.73 -9.94
C GLU A 585 -14.15 -38.46 -9.65
N ALA A 586 -12.84 -38.52 -9.81
CA ALA A 586 -11.96 -37.37 -9.73
C ALA A 586 -11.02 -37.32 -10.92
N GLN A 587 -10.92 -36.14 -11.53
CA GLN A 587 -10.02 -35.83 -12.64
C GLN A 587 -8.97 -34.82 -12.19
N PHE A 588 -7.78 -34.90 -12.79
CA PHE A 588 -6.63 -34.11 -12.38
C PHE A 588 -6.13 -33.27 -13.56
N PHE A 589 -5.81 -32.01 -13.28
CA PHE A 589 -5.41 -31.02 -14.29
C PHE A 589 -4.10 -30.36 -13.90
N ASP A 590 -3.35 -29.90 -14.91
CA ASP A 590 -2.08 -29.20 -14.74
C ASP A 590 -1.07 -30.01 -13.90
N CYS A 591 -0.91 -31.29 -14.24
CA CYS A 591 -0.02 -32.21 -13.56
C CYS A 591 1.45 -32.01 -13.95
N ALA A 592 2.30 -31.88 -12.94
CA ALA A 592 3.74 -31.97 -13.07
C ALA A 592 4.18 -33.41 -13.36
N ALA A 593 5.45 -33.57 -13.77
CA ALA A 593 6.02 -34.86 -14.16
C ALA A 593 6.08 -35.89 -13.01
N ASP A 594 6.02 -35.44 -11.76
CA ASP A 594 5.94 -36.25 -10.55
C ASP A 594 4.51 -36.68 -10.19
N GLY A 595 3.50 -36.24 -10.95
CA GLY A 595 2.09 -36.56 -10.73
C GLY A 595 1.40 -35.66 -9.71
N ALA A 596 2.06 -34.60 -9.22
CA ALA A 596 1.40 -33.56 -8.45
C ALA A 596 0.65 -32.61 -9.40
N CYS A 597 -0.63 -32.40 -9.16
CA CYS A 597 -1.49 -31.63 -10.05
C CYS A 597 -1.91 -30.31 -9.41
N GLY A 598 -1.91 -29.25 -10.22
CA GLY A 598 -2.33 -27.91 -9.80
C GLY A 598 -3.82 -27.83 -9.46
N ASN A 599 -4.62 -28.78 -9.94
CA ASN A 599 -6.05 -28.83 -9.67
C ASN A 599 -6.62 -30.26 -9.71
N CYS A 600 -7.65 -30.52 -8.91
CA CYS A 600 -8.40 -31.77 -8.93
C CYS A 600 -9.90 -31.49 -8.85
N MET A 601 -10.68 -32.09 -9.75
CA MET A 601 -12.13 -31.89 -9.81
C MET A 601 -12.86 -33.17 -9.44
N LEU A 602 -13.73 -33.08 -8.44
CA LEU A 602 -14.65 -34.15 -8.04
C LEU A 602 -15.92 -34.10 -8.88
N TYR A 603 -16.39 -35.25 -9.31
CA TYR A 603 -17.57 -35.42 -10.15
C TYR A 603 -18.47 -36.53 -9.64
N LEU A 604 -19.79 -36.30 -9.72
CA LEU A 604 -20.80 -37.30 -9.42
C LEU A 604 -21.92 -37.24 -10.45
N GLY A 605 -22.13 -38.34 -11.17
CA GLY A 605 -23.23 -38.48 -12.12
C GLY A 605 -24.47 -39.06 -11.44
N VAL A 606 -25.58 -38.33 -11.48
CA VAL A 606 -26.89 -38.79 -11.01
C VAL A 606 -27.77 -39.04 -12.22
N GLU A 607 -28.25 -40.27 -12.38
CA GLU A 607 -29.23 -40.65 -13.41
C GLU A 607 -30.62 -40.76 -12.76
N PRO A 608 -31.45 -39.71 -12.81
CA PRO A 608 -32.79 -39.74 -12.22
C PRO A 608 -33.78 -40.46 -13.14
N ASP A 609 -34.73 -41.20 -12.56
CA ASP A 609 -35.82 -41.88 -13.29
C ASP A 609 -36.67 -40.90 -14.10
N GLN A 610 -36.77 -39.65 -13.63
CA GLN A 610 -37.42 -38.55 -14.33
C GLN A 610 -36.42 -37.43 -14.58
N GLN A 611 -36.52 -36.81 -15.76
CA GLN A 611 -35.66 -35.69 -16.12
C GLN A 611 -35.89 -34.50 -15.17
N VAL A 612 -34.84 -34.11 -14.43
CA VAL A 612 -34.88 -32.95 -13.54
C VAL A 612 -35.02 -31.66 -14.38
N PRO A 613 -36.03 -30.80 -14.12
CA PRO A 613 -36.17 -29.53 -14.82
C PRO A 613 -34.99 -28.59 -14.56
N LEU A 614 -34.50 -27.88 -15.59
CA LEU A 614 -33.38 -26.93 -15.44
C LEU A 614 -33.65 -25.84 -14.41
N ALA A 615 -34.90 -25.36 -14.31
CA ALA A 615 -35.29 -24.36 -13.32
C ALA A 615 -34.97 -24.83 -11.88
N ARG A 616 -35.16 -26.11 -11.60
CA ARG A 616 -34.92 -26.71 -10.28
C ARG A 616 -33.42 -26.88 -9.99
N ILE A 617 -32.64 -27.24 -11.00
CA ILE A 617 -31.16 -27.27 -10.91
C ILE A 617 -30.62 -25.86 -10.64
N ASN A 618 -31.14 -24.85 -11.35
CA ASN A 618 -30.74 -23.45 -11.15
C ASN A 618 -31.12 -22.92 -9.77
N GLU A 619 -32.28 -23.30 -9.25
CA GLU A 619 -32.71 -22.96 -7.89
C GLU A 619 -31.77 -23.59 -6.85
N TRP A 620 -31.44 -24.87 -6.99
CA TRP A 620 -30.48 -25.54 -6.10
C TRP A 620 -29.08 -24.89 -6.16
N ASN A 621 -28.56 -24.64 -7.37
CA ASN A 621 -27.29 -23.94 -7.56
C ASN A 621 -27.28 -22.53 -6.93
N SER A 622 -28.43 -21.87 -6.80
CA SER A 622 -28.49 -20.56 -6.14
C SER A 622 -28.30 -20.65 -4.62
N GLY A 623 -28.59 -21.80 -4.03
CA GLY A 623 -28.33 -22.10 -2.61
C GLY A 623 -26.94 -22.69 -2.35
N GLU A 624 -26.27 -23.22 -3.38
CA GLU A 624 -24.98 -23.90 -3.25
C GLU A 624 -23.82 -23.05 -3.77
N ARG A 625 -22.94 -22.64 -2.85
CA ARG A 625 -21.80 -21.77 -3.18
C ARG A 625 -20.63 -22.51 -3.83
N TRP A 626 -20.46 -23.78 -3.50
CA TRP A 626 -19.20 -24.51 -3.75
C TRP A 626 -19.34 -25.62 -4.77
N VAL A 627 -20.48 -26.31 -4.79
CA VAL A 627 -20.77 -27.40 -5.73
C VAL A 627 -21.71 -26.89 -6.81
N ARG A 628 -21.48 -27.28 -8.05
CA ARG A 628 -22.34 -26.94 -9.19
C ARG A 628 -23.01 -28.18 -9.73
N ALA A 629 -24.30 -28.07 -10.01
CA ALA A 629 -25.05 -29.10 -10.72
C ALA A 629 -25.37 -28.63 -12.15
N TYR A 630 -25.22 -29.51 -13.14
CA TYR A 630 -25.62 -29.23 -14.52
C TYR A 630 -26.12 -30.49 -15.22
N ARG A 631 -26.96 -30.31 -16.23
CA ARG A 631 -27.54 -31.43 -16.98
C ARG A 631 -26.69 -31.77 -18.19
N GLY A 632 -26.24 -33.02 -18.28
CA GLY A 632 -25.55 -33.59 -19.43
C GLY A 632 -26.48 -33.96 -20.59
N GLU A 633 -25.89 -34.35 -21.72
CA GLU A 633 -26.63 -34.70 -22.95
C GLU A 633 -27.51 -35.95 -22.80
N ASN A 634 -27.10 -36.89 -21.95
CA ASN A 634 -27.79 -38.15 -21.67
C ASN A 634 -28.91 -38.02 -20.62
N ARG A 635 -29.34 -36.79 -20.27
CA ARG A 635 -30.26 -36.48 -19.16
C ARG A 635 -29.72 -36.74 -17.75
N ALA A 636 -28.50 -37.25 -17.60
CA ALA A 636 -27.84 -37.30 -16.30
C ALA A 636 -27.60 -35.88 -15.78
N VAL A 637 -27.65 -35.72 -14.46
CA VAL A 637 -27.22 -34.51 -13.79
C VAL A 637 -25.86 -34.76 -13.17
N TRP A 638 -24.91 -33.90 -13.48
CA TRP A 638 -23.55 -33.95 -12.96
C TRP A 638 -23.41 -32.93 -11.85
N LEU A 639 -22.81 -33.34 -10.73
CA LEU A 639 -22.32 -32.45 -9.69
C LEU A 639 -20.80 -32.34 -9.83
N GLU A 640 -20.27 -31.14 -9.71
CA GLU A 640 -18.82 -30.88 -9.75
C GLU A 640 -18.36 -29.96 -8.62
N LEU A 641 -17.15 -30.21 -8.10
CA LEU A 641 -16.42 -29.33 -7.18
C LEU A 641 -14.94 -29.34 -7.54
N ASP A 642 -14.37 -28.14 -7.62
CA ASP A 642 -12.95 -27.93 -7.93
C ASP A 642 -12.12 -27.80 -6.64
N ILE A 643 -10.99 -28.48 -6.57
CA ILE A 643 -10.07 -28.51 -5.42
C ILE A 643 -8.70 -28.02 -5.89
N PRO A 644 -8.29 -26.79 -5.54
CA PRO A 644 -6.98 -26.27 -5.93
C PRO A 644 -5.88 -27.15 -5.31
N GLY A 645 -4.87 -27.49 -6.11
CA GLY A 645 -3.77 -28.35 -5.69
C GLY A 645 -2.62 -27.60 -5.03
N GLU A 646 -2.28 -26.42 -5.54
CA GLU A 646 -1.15 -25.62 -5.04
C GLU A 646 -1.44 -25.10 -3.63
N GLY A 647 -0.58 -25.47 -2.66
CA GLY A 647 -0.70 -25.05 -1.26
C GLY A 647 -1.88 -25.67 -0.49
N ALA A 648 -2.60 -26.65 -1.06
CA ALA A 648 -3.71 -27.27 -0.37
C ALA A 648 -3.26 -28.26 0.70
N SER A 649 -3.52 -27.92 1.96
CA SER A 649 -3.32 -28.85 3.07
C SER A 649 -4.29 -30.04 3.01
N ALA A 650 -3.93 -31.17 3.63
CA ALA A 650 -4.82 -32.32 3.75
C ALA A 650 -6.18 -31.97 4.39
N ALA A 651 -6.18 -31.10 5.40
CA ALA A 651 -7.41 -30.63 6.02
C ALA A 651 -8.31 -29.84 5.05
N ALA A 652 -7.72 -29.08 4.13
CA ALA A 652 -8.49 -28.36 3.11
C ALA A 652 -9.13 -29.33 2.10
N VAL A 653 -8.40 -30.36 1.68
CA VAL A 653 -8.92 -31.42 0.79
C VAL A 653 -10.01 -32.23 1.48
N ASP A 654 -9.87 -32.55 2.77
CA ASP A 654 -10.93 -33.23 3.55
C ASP A 654 -12.19 -32.40 3.65
N ALA A 655 -12.04 -31.11 3.92
CA ALA A 655 -13.18 -30.20 4.01
C ALA A 655 -13.91 -30.10 2.66
N ALA A 656 -13.16 -30.15 1.54
CA ALA A 656 -13.74 -30.18 0.20
C ALA A 656 -14.48 -31.49 -0.08
N ILE A 657 -13.88 -32.65 0.23
CA ILE A 657 -14.53 -33.97 0.09
C ILE A 657 -15.83 -34.03 0.90
N ARG A 658 -15.77 -33.68 2.20
CA ARG A 658 -16.95 -33.67 3.07
C ARG A 658 -18.06 -32.79 2.50
N ARG A 659 -17.71 -31.56 2.10
CA ARG A 659 -18.67 -30.62 1.52
C ARG A 659 -19.29 -31.13 0.23
N PHE A 660 -18.51 -31.81 -0.61
CA PHE A 660 -19.02 -32.42 -1.84
C PHE A 660 -20.04 -33.52 -1.55
N LEU A 661 -19.72 -34.42 -0.62
CA LEU A 661 -20.61 -35.51 -0.21
C LEU A 661 -21.90 -34.98 0.43
N ASP A 662 -21.81 -34.01 1.36
CA ASP A 662 -22.97 -33.36 1.99
C ASP A 662 -23.87 -32.66 0.96
N ALA A 663 -23.29 -32.05 -0.08
CA ALA A 663 -24.04 -31.43 -1.16
C ALA A 663 -24.71 -32.49 -2.06
N ALA A 664 -24.01 -33.59 -2.35
CA ALA A 664 -24.53 -34.70 -3.13
C ALA A 664 -25.73 -35.38 -2.45
N GLU A 665 -25.66 -35.64 -1.14
CA GLU A 665 -26.78 -36.21 -0.38
C GLU A 665 -28.01 -35.31 -0.42
N ARG A 666 -27.84 -34.01 -0.18
CA ARG A 666 -28.93 -33.02 -0.27
C ARG A 666 -29.50 -32.95 -1.68
N PHE A 667 -28.66 -32.99 -2.71
CA PHE A 667 -29.11 -32.99 -4.10
C PHE A 667 -29.96 -34.22 -4.42
N VAL A 668 -29.50 -35.42 -4.02
CA VAL A 668 -30.26 -36.67 -4.25
C VAL A 668 -31.59 -36.63 -3.50
N ALA A 669 -31.60 -36.20 -2.24
CA ALA A 669 -32.82 -36.05 -1.44
C ALA A 669 -33.83 -35.08 -2.07
N ASP A 670 -33.37 -33.96 -2.62
CA ASP A 670 -34.24 -32.97 -3.25
C ASP A 670 -34.74 -33.45 -4.62
N MET A 671 -33.86 -34.00 -5.45
CA MET A 671 -34.08 -34.13 -6.89
C MET A 671 -34.48 -35.55 -7.32
N ALA A 672 -34.18 -36.55 -6.50
CA ALA A 672 -34.50 -37.96 -6.74
C ALA A 672 -35.02 -38.65 -5.46
N PRO A 673 -36.10 -38.13 -4.84
CA PRO A 673 -36.59 -38.62 -3.54
C PRO A 673 -37.15 -40.05 -3.57
N ASP A 674 -37.43 -40.59 -4.76
CA ASP A 674 -37.94 -41.95 -4.97
C ASP A 674 -36.81 -42.98 -5.23
N ARG A 675 -35.54 -42.53 -5.22
CA ARG A 675 -34.36 -43.38 -5.18
C ARG A 675 -34.05 -43.74 -3.73
#